data_AF-A0AA40YNH7-F1
#
_entry.id   AF-A0AA40YNH7-F1
#
_cell.length_a   1.000
_cell.length_b   1.000
_cell.length_c   1.000
_cell.angle_alpha   90.00
_cell.angle_beta   90.00
_cell.angle_gamma   90.00
#
_symmetry.space_group_name_H-M   'P 1'
#
loop_
_entity.id
_entity.type
_entity.pdbx_description
1 polymer ?
#
loop_
_entity_poly.entity_id
_entity_poly.type
_entity_poly.pdbx_seq_one_letter_code
_entity_poly.pdbx_strand_id
1 'polypeptide(L)'
;MANKFSSLIFTEEGKDVITKALADKGQMSIINAYTFTVSLTKDLTYSQISGLNPKQTKPMGTVTTDLTNNTVESRLIIDNRDVTADYNLKGIAITGVYGTDNYVLGIINTNETTLVPAYNGQSAQTINLDVSFAISDSSIVTVNTQYAGMLTVADYIALQKYIDQRDATKADDTAAVHKTGNETINDIKTFLKTIVGSVSGNSGTSDRVNTLAINADVALSSLNNGVYLSTNASKTTSDKPTGAAETYVFVKESNVERFTDISNGQSYFRVKNGSTYTAWNRFSTAAELSNVDASAVHKTGNETIGGSKTFSSAIIANLQGNADTATKLKTARTISFSGAATGTGTFDGSGNVDIALTESAITRTNTSSSQSLAVGGTVTIIDSITTNTSGEITGVNVKTATMPSVYPPNNDVNLVHKSGVESIGGAKTFTDGIIGTLAGNASSATKLATARKINGENFDGTADINVDPVVQVISTNKDVFTLDNGFYYYANIGATNKPSGSSNYFIVEVIQTGNNGFMQLVDSNNNAWWTSKTGGAWSSWKAVANDALVAHLDTAETFTGQKTFSAGLAGELTGNAATATTLKTARKIGGVSFDGTQDIDLAGVNKIGNQDTTGKAASADILNTRQATFTDFADVAKNMVKYSGTWVISTQSIANSPLQNYYTATITPGFSGGADGYIELVPFAGGSAKKYIATVGSGTLSAWKLFAFDDEVVHKAGIETIIGDKTFTGTVTLTNPINGALSTRSPAFTDFADVAKNMVKYSGSWVIGTQSIANSPLQNYYTAKITPGFSGGMDGYIELAPLANNSVKKYIATVGSGTLSAWKLFAFDDEVVHKAGTETIAGDKTFTGKVIVAGELYNPEFTGMATSNVAVGGATIYLRRIGRFVQASSNTTSPSSTITAGSTFPLPYGFRGVVDQLHLSGSNGVEAYITPDNIYFVTQWEKGIGARLSGTWLTIDKMPNQ
;
A
#
# COMPACT_ATOMS: atom_id res chain seq x y z
N MET A 1 -67.74 -74.67 -40.21
CA MET A 1 -68.49 -75.24 -39.06
C MET A 1 -68.79 -74.17 -38.00
N ALA A 2 -69.12 -72.93 -38.41
CA ALA A 2 -69.11 -71.77 -37.52
C ALA A 2 -70.30 -71.69 -36.53
N ASN A 3 -71.33 -72.52 -36.70
CA ASN A 3 -72.47 -72.57 -35.76
C ASN A 3 -72.42 -73.76 -34.78
N LYS A 4 -71.45 -74.69 -34.93
CA LYS A 4 -71.46 -75.96 -34.17
C LYS A 4 -70.65 -75.94 -32.88
N PHE A 5 -69.68 -75.03 -32.75
CA PHE A 5 -68.81 -74.92 -31.58
C PHE A 5 -68.82 -73.48 -31.06
N SER A 6 -68.70 -73.32 -29.73
CA SER A 6 -68.47 -72.03 -29.10
C SER A 6 -67.04 -71.54 -29.37
N SER A 7 -66.80 -70.25 -29.15
CA SER A 7 -65.42 -69.76 -28.98
C SER A 7 -64.76 -70.42 -27.77
N LEU A 8 -63.43 -70.47 -27.75
CA LEU A 8 -62.67 -70.90 -26.57
C LEU A 8 -62.92 -69.90 -25.43
N ILE A 9 -63.32 -70.42 -24.27
CA ILE A 9 -63.54 -69.64 -23.05
C ILE A 9 -62.45 -70.03 -22.05
N PHE A 10 -61.64 -69.07 -21.60
CA PHE A 10 -60.67 -69.34 -20.53
C PHE A 10 -61.40 -69.67 -19.23
N THR A 11 -60.94 -70.73 -18.56
CA THR A 11 -61.40 -71.03 -17.20
C THR A 11 -60.79 -70.02 -16.22
N GLU A 12 -61.38 -69.89 -15.02
CA GLU A 12 -60.79 -69.03 -14.00
C GLU A 12 -59.39 -69.53 -13.57
N GLU A 13 -59.20 -70.86 -13.47
CA GLU A 13 -57.89 -71.49 -13.24
C GLU A 13 -56.88 -71.13 -14.35
N GLY A 14 -57.30 -71.12 -15.61
CA GLY A 14 -56.44 -70.75 -16.74
C GLY A 14 -56.00 -69.28 -16.68
N LYS A 15 -56.90 -68.36 -16.32
CA LYS A 15 -56.56 -66.92 -16.19
C LYS A 15 -55.61 -66.64 -15.04
N ASP A 16 -55.79 -67.32 -13.92
CA ASP A 16 -54.92 -67.17 -12.75
C ASP A 16 -53.49 -67.64 -13.06
N VAL A 17 -53.35 -68.78 -13.74
CA VAL A 17 -52.03 -69.28 -14.15
C VAL A 17 -51.39 -68.40 -15.22
N ILE A 18 -52.15 -67.86 -16.19
CA ILE A 18 -51.63 -66.87 -17.15
C ILE A 18 -51.10 -65.63 -16.41
N THR A 19 -51.85 -65.13 -15.43
CA THR A 19 -51.46 -63.96 -14.64
C THR A 19 -50.17 -64.23 -13.86
N LYS A 20 -50.06 -65.41 -13.24
CA LYS A 20 -48.85 -65.85 -12.53
C LYS A 20 -47.65 -65.99 -13.47
N ALA A 21 -47.83 -66.63 -14.63
CA ALA A 21 -46.76 -66.79 -15.61
C ALA A 21 -46.26 -65.45 -16.17
N LEU A 22 -47.15 -64.48 -16.41
CA LEU A 22 -46.78 -63.14 -16.83
C LEU A 22 -46.01 -62.37 -15.74
N ALA A 23 -46.41 -62.53 -14.47
CA ALA A 23 -45.72 -61.92 -13.34
C ALA A 23 -44.30 -62.50 -13.16
N ASP A 24 -44.17 -63.82 -13.31
CA ASP A 24 -42.90 -64.54 -13.17
C ASP A 24 -42.01 -64.46 -14.43
N LYS A 25 -42.55 -63.95 -15.55
CA LYS A 25 -41.96 -64.07 -16.90
C LYS A 25 -41.65 -65.52 -17.30
N GLY A 26 -42.46 -66.46 -16.81
CA GLY A 26 -42.29 -67.89 -17.01
C GLY A 26 -42.95 -68.39 -18.30
N GLN A 27 -42.56 -69.60 -18.74
CA GLN A 27 -43.10 -70.26 -19.93
C GLN A 27 -44.18 -71.29 -19.56
N MET A 28 -45.35 -71.20 -20.20
CA MET A 28 -46.46 -72.15 -20.06
C MET A 28 -46.47 -73.13 -21.24
N SER A 29 -46.77 -74.41 -20.99
CA SER A 29 -46.91 -75.43 -22.03
C SER A 29 -48.37 -75.85 -22.18
N ILE A 30 -48.89 -75.88 -23.41
CA ILE A 30 -50.23 -76.45 -23.70
C ILE A 30 -50.01 -77.88 -24.20
N ILE A 31 -50.61 -78.86 -23.52
CA ILE A 31 -50.23 -80.26 -23.70
C ILE A 31 -51.32 -81.12 -24.32
N ASN A 32 -52.57 -81.02 -23.85
CA ASN A 32 -53.63 -81.97 -24.20
C ASN A 32 -54.99 -81.28 -24.37
N ALA A 33 -55.87 -81.93 -25.12
CA ALA A 33 -57.29 -81.63 -25.18
C ALA A 33 -58.10 -82.88 -24.79
N TYR A 34 -59.10 -82.70 -23.92
CA TYR A 34 -60.01 -83.75 -23.45
C TYR A 34 -61.42 -83.50 -23.98
N THR A 35 -62.11 -84.54 -24.44
CA THR A 35 -63.48 -84.41 -24.97
C THR A 35 -64.52 -85.06 -24.05
N PHE A 36 -65.72 -84.47 -23.97
CA PHE A 36 -66.77 -84.87 -23.03
C PHE A 36 -68.17 -84.94 -23.68
N THR A 37 -69.04 -85.74 -23.08
CA THR A 37 -70.48 -85.83 -23.44
C THR A 37 -71.34 -84.81 -22.71
N VAL A 38 -70.74 -83.97 -21.87
CA VAL A 38 -71.38 -82.87 -21.14
C VAL A 38 -70.78 -81.54 -21.58
N SER A 39 -71.57 -80.46 -21.49
CA SER A 39 -71.05 -79.11 -21.66
C SER A 39 -70.27 -78.71 -20.40
N LEU A 40 -69.16 -78.01 -20.59
CA LEU A 40 -68.25 -77.60 -19.53
C LEU A 40 -68.56 -76.16 -19.08
N THR A 41 -68.18 -75.83 -17.84
CA THR A 41 -68.29 -74.48 -17.28
C THR A 41 -66.90 -73.86 -17.09
N LYS A 42 -66.83 -72.52 -17.04
CA LYS A 42 -65.57 -71.78 -16.86
C LYS A 42 -64.90 -71.99 -15.50
N ASP A 43 -65.59 -72.59 -14.55
CA ASP A 43 -65.06 -72.87 -13.21
C ASP A 43 -64.39 -74.26 -13.13
N LEU A 44 -64.34 -75.00 -14.26
CA LEU A 44 -63.68 -76.30 -14.33
C LEU A 44 -62.18 -76.18 -14.01
N THR A 45 -61.72 -76.98 -13.04
CA THR A 45 -60.29 -77.11 -12.70
C THR A 45 -59.71 -78.43 -13.19
N TYR A 46 -58.38 -78.52 -13.26
CA TYR A 46 -57.72 -79.69 -13.83
C TYR A 46 -58.00 -80.97 -13.05
N SER A 47 -58.10 -80.85 -11.72
CA SER A 47 -58.41 -81.98 -10.82
C SER A 47 -59.81 -82.56 -11.03
N GLN A 48 -60.73 -81.80 -11.64
CA GLN A 48 -62.12 -82.23 -11.90
C GLN A 48 -62.28 -82.99 -13.22
N ILE A 49 -61.30 -82.96 -14.12
CA ILE A 49 -61.40 -83.55 -15.47
C ILE A 49 -61.72 -85.05 -15.41
N SER A 50 -61.03 -85.82 -14.57
CA SER A 50 -61.21 -87.26 -14.49
C SER A 50 -62.62 -87.65 -14.05
N GLY A 51 -63.23 -86.86 -13.15
CA GLY A 51 -64.59 -87.05 -12.66
C GLY A 51 -65.69 -86.81 -13.70
N LEU A 52 -65.37 -86.14 -14.80
CA LEU A 52 -66.30 -85.90 -15.92
C LEU A 52 -66.27 -86.99 -17.00
N ASN A 53 -65.50 -88.07 -16.79
CA ASN A 53 -65.37 -89.22 -17.69
C ASN A 53 -65.03 -88.82 -19.13
N PRO A 54 -63.82 -88.27 -19.37
CA PRO A 54 -63.38 -87.88 -20.72
C PRO A 54 -63.43 -89.07 -21.66
N LYS A 55 -63.94 -88.85 -22.87
CA LYS A 55 -64.08 -89.89 -23.90
C LYS A 55 -62.84 -90.05 -24.77
N GLN A 56 -62.04 -88.99 -24.87
CA GLN A 56 -60.77 -88.98 -25.58
C GLN A 56 -59.83 -87.97 -24.96
N THR A 57 -58.54 -88.23 -25.09
CA THR A 57 -57.46 -87.27 -24.85
C THR A 57 -56.62 -87.21 -26.11
N LYS A 58 -56.40 -86.01 -26.64
CA LYS A 58 -55.60 -85.79 -27.83
C LYS A 58 -54.47 -84.81 -27.53
N PRO A 59 -53.24 -85.08 -27.97
CA PRO A 59 -52.17 -84.11 -27.87
C PRO A 59 -52.51 -82.90 -28.74
N MET A 60 -52.11 -81.71 -28.30
CA MET A 60 -52.21 -80.52 -29.14
C MET A 60 -51.05 -80.46 -30.14
N GLY A 61 -51.33 -80.04 -31.38
CA GLY A 61 -50.37 -80.03 -32.48
C GLY A 61 -49.23 -79.02 -32.29
N THR A 62 -48.18 -79.15 -33.11
CA THR A 62 -46.97 -78.32 -33.05
C THR A 62 -47.33 -76.85 -33.13
N VAL A 63 -46.89 -76.09 -32.12
CA VAL A 63 -47.13 -74.66 -32.00
C VAL A 63 -46.19 -73.91 -32.94
N THR A 64 -46.73 -73.20 -33.93
CA THR A 64 -45.96 -72.34 -34.82
C THR A 64 -46.24 -70.87 -34.50
N THR A 65 -45.19 -70.11 -34.27
CA THR A 65 -45.23 -68.65 -34.12
C THR A 65 -45.21 -68.01 -35.50
N ASP A 66 -46.26 -67.27 -35.86
CA ASP A 66 -46.21 -66.36 -37.00
C ASP A 66 -45.71 -64.99 -36.52
N LEU A 67 -44.40 -64.75 -36.65
CA LEU A 67 -43.73 -63.51 -36.24
C LEU A 67 -44.13 -62.29 -37.08
N THR A 68 -44.80 -62.51 -38.22
CA THR A 68 -45.33 -61.41 -39.05
C THR A 68 -46.64 -60.86 -38.48
N ASN A 69 -47.40 -61.70 -37.77
CA ASN A 69 -48.74 -61.39 -37.29
C ASN A 69 -48.86 -61.41 -35.75
N ASN A 70 -47.78 -61.76 -35.05
CA ASN A 70 -47.73 -61.89 -33.59
C ASN A 70 -48.82 -62.82 -33.03
N THR A 71 -49.17 -63.88 -33.75
CA THR A 71 -50.13 -64.90 -33.33
C THR A 71 -49.44 -66.24 -33.10
N VAL A 72 -49.98 -67.00 -32.15
CA VAL A 72 -49.68 -68.43 -32.01
C VAL A 72 -50.90 -69.22 -32.40
N GLU A 73 -50.69 -70.10 -33.38
CA GLU A 73 -51.71 -70.98 -33.90
C GLU A 73 -51.37 -72.43 -33.55
N SER A 74 -52.36 -73.15 -33.04
CA SER A 74 -52.29 -74.60 -32.90
C SER A 74 -53.55 -75.21 -33.49
N ARG A 75 -53.35 -76.21 -34.35
CA ARG A 75 -54.46 -76.98 -34.91
C ARG A 75 -54.78 -78.13 -33.97
N LEU A 76 -55.99 -78.14 -33.42
CA LEU A 76 -56.54 -79.28 -32.70
C LEU A 76 -57.21 -80.22 -33.71
N ILE A 77 -56.71 -81.45 -33.79
CA ILE A 77 -57.30 -82.51 -34.60
C ILE A 77 -57.95 -83.51 -33.64
N ILE A 78 -59.27 -83.51 -33.59
CA ILE A 78 -60.03 -84.55 -32.89
C ILE A 78 -60.32 -85.64 -33.90
N ASP A 79 -59.70 -86.80 -33.72
CA ASP A 79 -59.97 -87.97 -34.55
C ASP A 79 -60.60 -89.08 -33.73
N ASN A 80 -61.34 -89.98 -34.40
CA ASN A 80 -62.03 -91.05 -33.71
C ASN A 80 -61.18 -92.31 -33.43
N ARG A 81 -59.87 -92.33 -33.69
CA ARG A 81 -59.03 -93.55 -33.62
C ARG A 81 -59.05 -94.24 -32.27
N ASP A 82 -59.21 -93.47 -31.20
CA ASP A 82 -59.22 -93.95 -29.82
C ASP A 82 -60.64 -94.08 -29.26
N VAL A 83 -61.68 -93.97 -30.10
CA VAL A 83 -63.09 -94.08 -29.72
C VAL A 83 -63.57 -95.51 -29.89
N THR A 84 -63.95 -96.15 -28.79
CA THR A 84 -64.46 -97.52 -28.79
C THR A 84 -65.99 -97.62 -28.90
N ALA A 85 -66.71 -96.52 -28.70
CA ALA A 85 -68.16 -96.43 -28.81
C ALA A 85 -68.59 -95.01 -29.22
N ASP A 86 -69.63 -94.91 -30.04
CA ASP A 86 -70.21 -93.65 -30.47
C ASP A 86 -70.55 -92.74 -29.28
N TYR A 87 -70.18 -91.46 -29.37
CA TYR A 87 -70.57 -90.48 -28.36
C TYR A 87 -70.90 -89.11 -28.96
N ASN A 88 -71.79 -88.39 -28.28
CA ASN A 88 -72.14 -87.02 -28.65
C ASN A 88 -71.19 -86.05 -27.96
N LEU A 89 -70.30 -85.41 -28.72
CA LEU A 89 -69.40 -84.38 -28.25
C LEU A 89 -70.19 -83.14 -27.83
N LYS A 90 -70.05 -82.76 -26.55
CA LYS A 90 -70.66 -81.55 -25.97
C LYS A 90 -69.66 -80.54 -25.41
N GLY A 91 -68.47 -81.00 -25.03
CA GLY A 91 -67.44 -80.15 -24.43
C GLY A 91 -66.03 -80.64 -24.72
N ILE A 92 -65.10 -79.71 -24.81
CA ILE A 92 -63.66 -79.93 -24.99
C ILE A 92 -62.94 -79.08 -23.95
N ALA A 93 -62.07 -79.67 -23.13
CA ALA A 93 -61.18 -78.94 -22.23
C ALA A 93 -59.75 -78.97 -22.76
N ILE A 94 -59.11 -77.81 -22.84
CA ILE A 94 -57.69 -77.67 -23.22
C ILE A 94 -56.88 -77.49 -21.94
N THR A 95 -55.80 -78.26 -21.78
CA THR A 95 -55.00 -78.29 -20.56
C THR A 95 -53.52 -78.01 -20.81
N GLY A 96 -52.86 -77.43 -19.81
CA GLY A 96 -51.45 -77.09 -19.85
C GLY A 96 -50.70 -77.40 -18.56
N VAL A 97 -49.39 -77.12 -18.57
CA VAL A 97 -48.49 -77.21 -17.43
C VAL A 97 -47.70 -75.91 -17.28
N TYR A 98 -47.64 -75.40 -16.05
CA TYR A 98 -46.78 -74.28 -15.68
C TYR A 98 -46.01 -74.64 -14.41
N GLY A 99 -44.68 -74.74 -14.51
CA GLY A 99 -43.86 -75.31 -13.44
C GLY A 99 -44.21 -76.78 -13.20
N THR A 100 -44.72 -77.10 -12.01
CA THR A 100 -45.21 -78.44 -11.63
C THR A 100 -46.73 -78.58 -11.71
N ASP A 101 -47.46 -77.49 -11.95
CA ASP A 101 -48.91 -77.43 -11.80
C ASP A 101 -49.59 -77.67 -13.15
N ASN A 102 -50.50 -78.65 -13.19
CA ASN A 102 -51.40 -78.86 -14.33
C ASN A 102 -52.63 -77.96 -14.17
N TYR A 103 -53.10 -77.38 -15.27
CA TYR A 103 -54.25 -76.48 -15.26
C TYR A 103 -55.13 -76.69 -16.49
N VAL A 104 -56.41 -76.31 -16.40
CA VAL A 104 -57.28 -76.15 -17.58
C VAL A 104 -57.06 -74.74 -18.11
N LEU A 105 -56.60 -74.61 -19.35
CA LEU A 105 -56.45 -73.30 -20.01
C LEU A 105 -57.83 -72.73 -20.37
N GLY A 106 -58.67 -73.55 -20.99
CA GLY A 106 -59.98 -73.11 -21.46
C GLY A 106 -60.83 -74.25 -21.98
N ILE A 107 -62.08 -73.93 -22.28
CA ILE A 107 -63.10 -74.88 -22.72
C ILE A 107 -63.78 -74.43 -24.01
N ILE A 108 -64.21 -75.40 -24.83
CA ILE A 108 -65.02 -75.21 -26.03
C ILE A 108 -66.23 -76.13 -25.91
N ASN A 109 -67.43 -75.59 -26.02
CA ASN A 109 -68.65 -76.39 -26.03
C ASN A 109 -69.22 -76.52 -27.45
N THR A 110 -70.01 -77.55 -27.70
CA THR A 110 -70.76 -77.66 -28.95
C THR A 110 -72.15 -77.06 -28.77
N ASN A 111 -72.63 -76.31 -29.77
CA ASN A 111 -73.97 -75.71 -29.77
C ASN A 111 -75.01 -76.63 -30.42
N GLU A 112 -74.57 -77.74 -31.02
CA GLU A 112 -75.38 -78.77 -31.66
C GLU A 112 -74.83 -80.16 -31.33
N THR A 113 -75.68 -81.19 -31.42
CA THR A 113 -75.25 -82.58 -31.20
C THR A 113 -74.25 -83.02 -32.27
N THR A 114 -72.98 -83.12 -31.90
CA THR A 114 -71.89 -83.55 -32.80
C THR A 114 -71.52 -84.99 -32.46
N LEU A 115 -71.98 -85.95 -33.27
CA LEU A 115 -71.68 -87.37 -33.09
C LEU A 115 -70.24 -87.68 -33.53
N VAL A 116 -69.46 -88.27 -32.64
CA VAL A 116 -68.15 -88.85 -32.94
C VAL A 116 -68.30 -90.37 -32.93
N PRO A 117 -68.25 -91.05 -34.11
CA PRO A 117 -68.48 -92.48 -34.19
C PRO A 117 -67.27 -93.29 -33.74
N ALA A 118 -67.46 -94.53 -33.30
CA ALA A 118 -66.40 -95.47 -32.97
C ALA A 118 -65.47 -95.75 -34.15
N TYR A 119 -64.18 -96.01 -33.89
CA TYR A 119 -63.22 -96.33 -34.95
C TYR A 119 -63.52 -97.69 -35.58
N ASN A 120 -63.72 -97.72 -36.89
CA ASN A 120 -64.05 -98.93 -37.64
C ASN A 120 -62.82 -99.66 -38.21
N GLY A 121 -61.61 -99.27 -37.81
CA GLY A 121 -60.36 -99.92 -38.22
C GLY A 121 -59.82 -99.52 -39.60
N GLN A 122 -60.50 -98.66 -40.35
CA GLN A 122 -60.10 -98.29 -41.73
C GLN A 122 -59.43 -96.92 -41.83
N SER A 123 -60.17 -95.85 -41.53
CA SER A 123 -59.68 -94.48 -41.65
C SER A 123 -60.34 -93.59 -40.61
N ALA A 124 -59.55 -92.76 -39.96
CA ALA A 124 -60.01 -91.90 -38.89
C ALA A 124 -60.91 -90.79 -39.44
N GLN A 125 -62.08 -90.60 -38.84
CA GLN A 125 -62.86 -89.38 -39.05
C GLN A 125 -62.25 -88.26 -38.21
N THR A 126 -61.91 -87.15 -38.85
CA THR A 126 -61.24 -86.01 -38.22
C THR A 126 -62.16 -84.79 -38.19
N ILE A 127 -62.29 -84.18 -37.01
CA ILE A 127 -62.81 -82.83 -36.83
C ILE A 127 -61.60 -81.93 -36.59
N ASN A 128 -61.33 -81.05 -37.56
CA ASN A 128 -60.26 -80.07 -37.45
C ASN A 128 -60.81 -78.78 -36.84
N LEU A 129 -60.20 -78.32 -35.76
CA LEU A 129 -60.48 -77.04 -35.12
C LEU A 129 -59.18 -76.22 -35.11
N ASP A 130 -59.18 -75.08 -35.77
CA ASP A 130 -58.08 -74.12 -35.68
C ASP A 130 -58.27 -73.29 -34.40
N VAL A 131 -57.30 -73.37 -33.48
CA VAL A 131 -57.30 -72.60 -32.22
C VAL A 131 -56.14 -71.62 -32.28
N SER A 132 -56.45 -70.33 -32.38
CA SER A 132 -55.47 -69.24 -32.46
C SER A 132 -55.54 -68.36 -31.22
N PHE A 133 -54.39 -67.98 -30.67
CA PHE A 133 -54.28 -66.97 -29.61
C PHE A 133 -53.23 -65.92 -29.99
N ALA A 134 -53.58 -64.65 -29.90
CA ALA A 134 -52.67 -63.55 -30.22
C ALA A 134 -51.69 -63.30 -29.07
N ILE A 135 -50.40 -63.20 -29.38
CA ILE A 135 -49.37 -62.72 -28.46
C ILE A 135 -49.15 -61.25 -28.78
N SER A 136 -49.84 -60.37 -28.07
CA SER A 136 -49.40 -58.99 -27.98
C SER A 136 -49.23 -58.63 -26.52
N ASP A 137 -48.18 -57.88 -26.23
CA ASP A 137 -47.79 -57.37 -24.91
C ASP A 137 -48.84 -56.39 -24.32
N SER A 138 -50.06 -56.37 -24.89
CA SER A 138 -51.25 -55.66 -24.43
C SER A 138 -52.48 -56.57 -24.63
N SER A 139 -52.84 -57.28 -23.56
CA SER A 139 -54.01 -58.14 -23.34
C SER A 139 -55.29 -57.79 -24.12
N ILE A 140 -55.67 -58.62 -25.11
CA ILE A 140 -57.03 -59.16 -25.36
C ILE A 140 -56.93 -60.31 -26.37
N VAL A 141 -57.48 -61.47 -25.99
CA VAL A 141 -57.63 -62.65 -26.83
C VAL A 141 -58.92 -62.52 -27.63
N THR A 142 -58.83 -62.46 -28.96
CA THR A 142 -60.00 -62.64 -29.83
C THR A 142 -59.76 -63.87 -30.70
N VAL A 143 -60.53 -64.94 -30.46
CA VAL A 143 -60.60 -66.10 -31.35
C VAL A 143 -61.60 -65.78 -32.45
N ASN A 144 -61.12 -65.51 -33.65
CA ASN A 144 -61.96 -65.18 -34.79
C ASN A 144 -62.43 -66.48 -35.48
N THR A 145 -63.63 -66.95 -35.16
CA THR A 145 -64.42 -67.74 -36.13
C THR A 145 -65.14 -66.72 -37.01
N GLN A 146 -64.82 -66.71 -38.31
CA GLN A 146 -65.16 -65.66 -39.29
C GLN A 146 -66.43 -64.78 -39.03
N TYR A 147 -66.16 -63.46 -38.94
CA TYR A 147 -66.99 -62.26 -39.21
C TYR A 147 -68.18 -61.90 -38.28
N ALA A 148 -67.97 -60.95 -37.35
CA ALA A 148 -68.47 -59.56 -37.38
C ALA A 148 -68.45 -58.90 -35.97
N GLY A 149 -67.81 -57.72 -35.85
CA GLY A 149 -67.94 -56.82 -34.70
C GLY A 149 -66.61 -56.43 -34.04
N MET A 150 -65.83 -55.55 -34.69
CA MET A 150 -64.66 -54.92 -34.08
C MET A 150 -65.10 -53.83 -33.07
N LEU A 151 -64.46 -53.80 -31.91
CA LEU A 151 -64.58 -52.69 -30.94
C LEU A 151 -64.34 -51.35 -31.66
N THR A 152 -65.16 -50.36 -31.36
CA THR A 152 -65.03 -49.05 -32.00
C THR A 152 -63.81 -48.30 -31.45
N VAL A 153 -63.28 -47.32 -32.19
CA VAL A 153 -62.16 -46.46 -31.75
C VAL A 153 -62.44 -45.79 -30.40
N ALA A 154 -63.71 -45.56 -30.05
CA ALA A 154 -64.10 -45.03 -28.75
C ALA A 154 -63.88 -46.03 -27.61
N ASP A 155 -64.11 -47.32 -27.83
CA ASP A 155 -63.89 -48.38 -26.84
C ASP A 155 -62.40 -48.67 -26.65
N TYR A 156 -61.60 -48.54 -27.72
CA TYR A 156 -60.12 -48.55 -27.65
C TYR A 156 -59.58 -47.38 -26.82
N ILE A 157 -60.12 -46.17 -26.99
CA ILE A 157 -59.69 -44.99 -26.22
C ILE A 157 -60.10 -45.10 -24.74
N ALA A 158 -61.29 -45.65 -24.44
CA ALA A 158 -61.73 -45.88 -23.08
C ALA A 158 -60.89 -46.95 -22.35
N LEU A 159 -60.47 -47.99 -23.09
CA LEU A 159 -59.63 -49.06 -22.57
C LEU A 159 -58.16 -48.62 -22.44
N GLN A 160 -57.62 -47.84 -23.38
CA GLN A 160 -56.29 -47.22 -23.25
C GLN A 160 -56.23 -46.36 -21.99
N LYS A 161 -57.29 -45.57 -21.73
CA LYS A 161 -57.40 -44.75 -20.52
C LYS A 161 -57.50 -45.57 -19.23
N TYR A 162 -58.08 -46.77 -19.28
CA TYR A 162 -58.18 -47.70 -18.15
C TYR A 162 -56.86 -48.44 -17.88
N ILE A 163 -56.09 -48.76 -18.92
CA ILE A 163 -54.75 -49.37 -18.84
C ILE A 163 -53.72 -48.34 -18.37
N ASP A 164 -53.72 -47.13 -18.92
CA ASP A 164 -52.83 -46.03 -18.51
C ASP A 164 -53.03 -45.65 -17.03
N GLN A 165 -54.26 -45.77 -16.50
CA GLN A 165 -54.56 -45.55 -15.08
C GLN A 165 -54.09 -46.69 -14.16
N ARG A 166 -53.86 -47.90 -14.68
CA ARG A 166 -53.45 -49.07 -13.89
C ARG A 166 -51.97 -49.44 -14.01
N ASP A 167 -51.32 -49.09 -15.11
CA ASP A 167 -49.85 -49.14 -15.21
C ASP A 167 -49.19 -48.02 -14.39
N ALA A 168 -49.84 -46.87 -14.23
CA ALA A 168 -49.41 -45.82 -13.31
C ALA A 168 -49.47 -46.21 -11.81
N THR A 169 -50.06 -47.35 -11.45
CA THR A 169 -50.12 -47.82 -10.04
C THR A 169 -49.16 -48.97 -9.72
N LYS A 170 -48.25 -49.33 -10.64
CA LYS A 170 -47.24 -50.39 -10.41
C LYS A 170 -45.78 -49.98 -10.58
N ALA A 171 -45.49 -48.71 -10.87
CA ALA A 171 -44.21 -48.12 -10.49
C ALA A 171 -44.31 -47.72 -9.01
N ASP A 172 -43.37 -48.17 -8.19
CA ASP A 172 -43.11 -47.59 -6.87
C ASP A 172 -42.62 -46.15 -7.10
N ASP A 173 -43.57 -45.22 -7.18
CA ASP A 173 -43.43 -43.85 -7.67
C ASP A 173 -42.68 -42.91 -6.72
N THR A 174 -42.12 -43.47 -5.65
CA THR A 174 -41.32 -42.70 -4.69
C THR A 174 -39.94 -42.33 -5.28
N ALA A 175 -39.49 -42.95 -6.38
CA ALA A 175 -38.12 -42.79 -6.90
C ALA A 175 -37.94 -42.39 -8.39
N ALA A 176 -38.94 -42.46 -9.29
CA ALA A 176 -38.78 -42.08 -10.72
C ALA A 176 -39.65 -40.88 -11.18
N VAL A 177 -39.18 -40.08 -12.15
CA VAL A 177 -39.90 -38.91 -12.73
C VAL A 177 -40.25 -39.27 -14.18
N HIS A 178 -41.52 -39.15 -14.58
CA HIS A 178 -41.97 -39.52 -15.92
C HIS A 178 -41.63 -38.44 -16.96
N LYS A 179 -41.49 -38.86 -18.24
CA LYS A 179 -41.07 -37.98 -19.35
C LYS A 179 -42.20 -37.12 -19.92
N THR A 180 -43.44 -37.37 -19.55
CA THR A 180 -44.64 -36.69 -20.05
C THR A 180 -45.74 -36.73 -18.98
N GLY A 181 -46.59 -35.70 -18.94
CA GLY A 181 -47.63 -35.56 -17.92
C GLY A 181 -47.21 -34.61 -16.78
N ASN A 182 -48.19 -34.00 -16.10
CA ASN A 182 -47.93 -33.17 -14.92
C ASN A 182 -47.78 -34.08 -13.69
N GLU A 183 -46.67 -33.98 -12.98
CA GLU A 183 -46.36 -34.79 -11.80
C GLU A 183 -46.12 -33.92 -10.57
N THR A 184 -46.60 -34.38 -9.41
CA THR A 184 -46.33 -33.75 -8.11
C THR A 184 -45.24 -34.54 -7.40
N ILE A 185 -44.07 -33.91 -7.20
CA ILE A 185 -42.91 -34.53 -6.53
C ILE A 185 -42.90 -34.11 -5.06
N ASN A 186 -43.03 -35.05 -4.13
CA ASN A 186 -43.09 -34.78 -2.69
C ASN A 186 -41.71 -34.83 -1.97
N ASP A 187 -40.60 -35.13 -2.67
CA ASP A 187 -39.22 -35.28 -2.12
C ASP A 187 -38.10 -34.79 -3.09
N ILE A 188 -36.83 -34.73 -2.64
CA ILE A 188 -35.69 -34.23 -3.44
C ILE A 188 -35.21 -35.27 -4.48
N LYS A 189 -35.06 -34.86 -5.76
CA LYS A 189 -34.39 -35.67 -6.82
C LYS A 189 -33.26 -34.93 -7.53
N THR A 190 -32.19 -35.65 -7.83
CA THR A 190 -31.01 -35.14 -8.56
C THR A 190 -30.98 -35.70 -9.99
N PHE A 191 -30.95 -34.82 -11.00
CA PHE A 191 -30.85 -35.22 -12.40
C PHE A 191 -29.40 -35.18 -12.88
N LEU A 192 -28.90 -36.28 -13.45
CA LEU A 192 -27.53 -36.40 -13.97
C LEU A 192 -27.34 -35.77 -15.36
N LYS A 193 -28.41 -35.23 -15.96
CA LYS A 193 -28.40 -34.52 -17.25
C LYS A 193 -29.31 -33.30 -17.17
N THR A 194 -28.99 -32.26 -17.96
CA THR A 194 -29.80 -31.04 -18.08
C THR A 194 -31.21 -31.36 -18.54
N ILE A 195 -32.22 -30.85 -17.83
CA ILE A 195 -33.61 -30.91 -18.26
C ILE A 195 -33.78 -29.94 -19.44
N VAL A 196 -34.35 -30.42 -20.54
CA VAL A 196 -34.65 -29.61 -21.73
C VAL A 196 -36.17 -29.50 -21.85
N GLY A 197 -36.76 -28.40 -21.35
CA GLY A 197 -38.21 -28.15 -21.31
C GLY A 197 -38.61 -27.14 -20.23
N SER A 198 -39.85 -26.63 -20.30
CA SER A 198 -40.40 -25.70 -19.29
C SER A 198 -40.87 -26.44 -18.04
N VAL A 199 -40.47 -25.98 -16.85
CA VAL A 199 -40.92 -26.51 -15.55
C VAL A 199 -41.94 -25.52 -14.96
N SER A 200 -43.13 -25.98 -14.58
CA SER A 200 -44.18 -25.13 -13.97
C SER A 200 -44.69 -25.73 -12.65
N GLY A 201 -44.46 -25.03 -11.54
CA GLY A 201 -44.88 -25.37 -10.18
C GLY A 201 -44.22 -24.46 -9.14
N ASN A 202 -44.91 -24.14 -8.04
CA ASN A 202 -44.36 -23.29 -6.97
C ASN A 202 -43.34 -24.09 -6.14
N SER A 203 -42.06 -23.97 -6.48
CA SER A 203 -40.98 -24.44 -5.60
C SER A 203 -40.93 -23.54 -4.35
N GLY A 204 -41.12 -24.13 -3.16
CA GLY A 204 -41.02 -23.43 -1.88
C GLY A 204 -39.63 -22.84 -1.62
N THR A 205 -38.60 -23.27 -2.37
CA THR A 205 -37.27 -22.67 -2.43
C THR A 205 -36.64 -22.91 -3.81
N SER A 206 -36.81 -21.96 -4.73
CA SER A 206 -36.00 -21.87 -5.96
C SER A 206 -34.99 -20.75 -5.81
N ASP A 207 -33.71 -21.09 -5.73
CA ASP A 207 -32.64 -20.14 -5.42
C ASP A 207 -32.31 -19.16 -6.56
N ARG A 208 -32.89 -19.27 -7.77
CA ARG A 208 -32.58 -18.34 -8.86
C ARG A 208 -33.76 -18.09 -9.81
N VAL A 209 -34.43 -16.95 -9.61
CA VAL A 209 -35.29 -16.20 -10.57
C VAL A 209 -36.62 -16.87 -10.95
N ASN A 210 -37.73 -16.25 -10.53
CA ASN A 210 -39.08 -16.64 -10.95
C ASN A 210 -39.32 -16.12 -12.37
N THR A 211 -38.97 -16.92 -13.39
CA THR A 211 -39.22 -16.59 -14.79
C THR A 211 -40.71 -16.81 -15.10
N LEU A 212 -41.59 -16.01 -14.51
CA LEU A 212 -42.92 -15.82 -15.07
C LEU A 212 -42.71 -15.12 -16.41
N ALA A 213 -42.74 -15.88 -17.50
CA ALA A 213 -42.89 -15.30 -18.81
C ALA A 213 -44.19 -14.48 -18.78
N ILE A 214 -44.06 -13.16 -18.62
CA ILE A 214 -45.19 -12.23 -18.65
C ILE A 214 -45.71 -12.24 -20.10
N ASN A 215 -46.62 -13.18 -20.37
CA ASN A 215 -47.20 -13.41 -21.70
C ASN A 215 -48.49 -12.60 -21.93
N ALA A 216 -48.84 -11.70 -21.00
CA ALA A 216 -50.01 -10.83 -21.02
C ALA A 216 -49.65 -9.42 -20.50
N ASP A 217 -50.51 -8.44 -20.72
CA ASP A 217 -50.34 -7.10 -20.12
C ASP A 217 -50.40 -7.21 -18.58
N VAL A 218 -49.51 -6.51 -17.87
CA VAL A 218 -49.33 -6.66 -16.41
C VAL A 218 -49.29 -5.31 -15.71
N ALA A 219 -49.85 -5.24 -14.50
CA ALA A 219 -49.63 -4.14 -13.57
C ALA A 219 -48.63 -4.54 -12.49
N LEU A 220 -47.51 -3.82 -12.37
CA LEU A 220 -46.48 -4.12 -11.35
C LEU A 220 -47.06 -4.08 -9.92
N SER A 221 -48.01 -3.18 -9.68
CA SER A 221 -48.72 -3.05 -8.42
C SER A 221 -49.48 -4.32 -8.00
N SER A 222 -49.97 -5.11 -8.97
CA SER A 222 -50.70 -6.37 -8.72
C SER A 222 -49.80 -7.60 -8.54
N LEU A 223 -48.49 -7.48 -8.76
CA LEU A 223 -47.56 -8.60 -8.54
C LEU A 223 -47.33 -8.82 -7.04
N ASN A 224 -47.05 -10.06 -6.65
CA ASN A 224 -46.71 -10.44 -5.28
C ASN A 224 -45.18 -10.33 -5.05
N ASN A 225 -44.69 -10.65 -3.85
CA ASN A 225 -43.26 -10.64 -3.58
C ASN A 225 -42.54 -11.69 -4.45
N GLY A 226 -41.47 -11.27 -5.15
CA GLY A 226 -40.74 -12.14 -6.06
C GLY A 226 -39.79 -11.39 -6.99
N VAL A 227 -38.92 -12.14 -7.69
CA VAL A 227 -38.04 -11.66 -8.76
C VAL A 227 -38.62 -12.11 -10.10
N TYR A 228 -39.08 -11.16 -10.90
CA TYR A 228 -39.76 -11.33 -12.18
C TYR A 228 -38.85 -10.89 -13.32
N LEU A 229 -38.91 -11.58 -14.46
CA LEU A 229 -38.17 -11.25 -15.67
C LEU A 229 -39.14 -11.15 -16.86
N SER A 230 -39.39 -9.93 -17.36
CA SER A 230 -40.12 -9.73 -18.62
C SER A 230 -39.12 -9.66 -19.77
N THR A 231 -39.34 -10.45 -20.82
CA THR A 231 -38.52 -10.45 -22.04
C THR A 231 -39.34 -10.13 -23.30
N ASN A 232 -40.63 -9.81 -23.16
CA ASN A 232 -41.55 -9.66 -24.30
C ASN A 232 -41.88 -8.18 -24.57
N ALA A 233 -41.28 -7.63 -25.64
CA ALA A 233 -41.51 -6.24 -26.05
C ALA A 233 -42.94 -5.95 -26.56
N SER A 234 -43.76 -6.98 -26.82
CA SER A 234 -45.12 -6.83 -27.37
C SER A 234 -46.21 -6.71 -26.30
N LYS A 235 -45.85 -6.76 -25.01
CA LYS A 235 -46.79 -6.63 -23.88
C LYS A 235 -46.56 -5.33 -23.13
N THR A 236 -47.62 -4.79 -22.55
CA THR A 236 -47.57 -3.52 -21.85
C THR A 236 -47.52 -3.72 -20.34
N THR A 237 -46.60 -3.02 -19.68
CA THR A 237 -46.47 -3.01 -18.23
C THR A 237 -46.92 -1.67 -17.68
N SER A 238 -47.97 -1.69 -16.87
CA SER A 238 -48.46 -0.50 -16.17
C SER A 238 -47.73 -0.32 -14.83
N ASP A 239 -47.58 0.94 -14.40
CA ASP A 239 -46.91 1.33 -13.15
C ASP A 239 -45.38 1.07 -13.12
N LYS A 240 -44.76 0.87 -14.29
CA LYS A 240 -43.29 0.87 -14.45
C LYS A 240 -42.70 2.28 -14.46
N PRO A 241 -41.38 2.46 -14.27
CA PRO A 241 -40.73 3.76 -14.40
C PRO A 241 -41.00 4.40 -15.77
N THR A 242 -41.28 5.71 -15.79
CA THR A 242 -41.54 6.45 -17.02
C THR A 242 -40.32 6.39 -17.95
N GLY A 243 -40.53 5.94 -19.20
CA GLY A 243 -39.48 5.82 -20.20
C GLY A 243 -38.71 4.49 -20.19
N ALA A 244 -38.96 3.59 -19.23
CA ALA A 244 -38.35 2.26 -19.22
C ALA A 244 -38.95 1.33 -20.29
N ALA A 245 -38.16 0.42 -20.86
CA ALA A 245 -38.60 -0.58 -21.81
C ALA A 245 -39.45 -1.70 -21.18
N GLU A 246 -40.07 -2.53 -22.03
CA GLU A 246 -40.88 -3.69 -21.61
C GLU A 246 -40.05 -4.96 -21.33
N THR A 247 -38.74 -4.88 -21.55
CA THR A 247 -37.75 -5.89 -21.15
C THR A 247 -37.08 -5.50 -19.85
N TYR A 248 -37.40 -6.17 -18.74
CA TYR A 248 -36.97 -5.76 -17.41
C TYR A 248 -36.88 -6.89 -16.39
N VAL A 249 -36.11 -6.67 -15.32
CA VAL A 249 -36.13 -7.43 -14.07
C VAL A 249 -36.89 -6.61 -13.03
N PHE A 250 -37.88 -7.19 -12.37
CA PHE A 250 -38.61 -6.53 -11.29
C PHE A 250 -38.50 -7.37 -10.01
N VAL A 251 -38.14 -6.74 -8.90
CA VAL A 251 -38.05 -7.35 -7.58
C VAL A 251 -39.05 -6.67 -6.68
N LYS A 252 -39.95 -7.43 -6.07
CA LYS A 252 -40.90 -6.94 -5.08
C LYS A 252 -40.63 -7.57 -3.74
N GLU A 253 -40.32 -6.73 -2.77
CA GLU A 253 -40.18 -7.06 -1.35
C GLU A 253 -41.28 -6.34 -0.57
N SER A 254 -41.52 -6.75 0.68
CA SER A 254 -42.66 -6.29 1.49
C SER A 254 -42.79 -4.75 1.58
N ASN A 255 -41.67 -4.03 1.52
CA ASN A 255 -41.63 -2.56 1.62
C ASN A 255 -40.87 -1.87 0.48
N VAL A 256 -40.26 -2.60 -0.46
CA VAL A 256 -39.41 -2.03 -1.51
C VAL A 256 -39.66 -2.74 -2.82
N GLU A 257 -39.82 -1.97 -3.89
CA GLU A 257 -39.86 -2.49 -5.26
C GLU A 257 -38.63 -1.97 -6.01
N ARG A 258 -37.98 -2.85 -6.77
CA ARG A 258 -36.83 -2.54 -7.62
C ARG A 258 -37.16 -2.95 -9.05
N PHE A 259 -36.82 -2.10 -10.02
CA PHE A 259 -37.03 -2.36 -11.44
C PHE A 259 -35.73 -2.13 -12.18
N THR A 260 -35.30 -3.04 -13.03
CA THR A 260 -34.09 -2.91 -13.86
C THR A 260 -34.49 -3.09 -15.31
N ASP A 261 -34.40 -2.03 -16.09
CA ASP A 261 -34.57 -2.08 -17.53
C ASP A 261 -33.36 -2.81 -18.15
N ILE A 262 -33.61 -3.91 -18.85
CA ILE A 262 -32.56 -4.74 -19.45
C ILE A 262 -32.04 -4.11 -20.75
N SER A 263 -32.84 -3.28 -21.41
CA SER A 263 -32.47 -2.69 -22.71
C SER A 263 -31.33 -1.67 -22.59
N ASN A 264 -31.25 -0.99 -21.45
CA ASN A 264 -30.28 0.08 -21.19
C ASN A 264 -29.54 -0.08 -19.85
N GLY A 265 -29.87 -1.11 -19.06
CA GLY A 265 -29.26 -1.37 -17.75
C GLY A 265 -29.67 -0.40 -16.64
N GLN A 266 -30.66 0.48 -16.87
CA GLN A 266 -31.10 1.46 -15.87
C GLN A 266 -31.92 0.79 -14.78
N SER A 267 -31.50 1.01 -13.53
CA SER A 267 -32.19 0.48 -12.36
C SER A 267 -33.00 1.57 -11.65
N TYR A 268 -34.09 1.20 -11.01
CA TYR A 268 -35.00 2.08 -10.28
C TYR A 268 -35.46 1.40 -9.00
N PHE A 269 -35.87 2.18 -8.02
CA PHE A 269 -36.53 1.69 -6.82
C PHE A 269 -37.63 2.62 -6.34
N ARG A 270 -38.55 2.06 -5.56
CA ARG A 270 -39.54 2.81 -4.79
C ARG A 270 -39.83 2.09 -3.49
N VAL A 271 -40.29 2.85 -2.49
CA VAL A 271 -40.54 2.35 -1.14
C VAL A 271 -42.03 2.47 -0.83
N LYS A 272 -42.56 1.49 -0.10
CA LYS A 272 -43.95 1.47 0.35
C LYS A 272 -44.13 2.46 1.50
N ASN A 273 -45.06 3.40 1.35
CA ASN A 273 -45.50 4.33 2.38
C ASN A 273 -47.00 4.08 2.66
N GLY A 274 -47.28 3.30 3.72
CA GLY A 274 -48.64 2.83 4.01
C GLY A 274 -49.16 1.83 2.96
N SER A 275 -50.33 2.10 2.38
CA SER A 275 -50.92 1.27 1.30
C SER A 275 -50.44 1.65 -0.11
N THR A 276 -49.61 2.68 -0.25
CA THR A 276 -49.18 3.26 -1.53
C THR A 276 -47.65 3.22 -1.68
N TYR A 277 -47.14 3.08 -2.90
CA TYR A 277 -45.70 3.24 -3.17
C TYR A 277 -45.35 4.69 -3.50
N THR A 278 -44.14 5.12 -3.15
CA THR A 278 -43.57 6.39 -3.62
C THR A 278 -43.31 6.34 -5.13
N ALA A 279 -43.07 7.50 -5.75
CA ALA A 279 -42.64 7.56 -7.14
C ALA A 279 -41.32 6.78 -7.36
N TRP A 280 -41.11 6.28 -8.58
CA TRP A 280 -39.87 5.60 -8.96
C TRP A 280 -38.67 6.55 -8.89
N ASN A 281 -37.66 6.17 -8.11
CA ASN A 281 -36.38 6.84 -8.02
C ASN A 281 -35.34 6.08 -8.85
N ARG A 282 -34.62 6.77 -9.73
CA ARG A 282 -33.61 6.17 -10.62
C ARG A 282 -32.28 5.93 -9.87
N PHE A 283 -31.69 4.75 -10.05
CA PHE A 283 -30.29 4.43 -9.75
C PHE A 283 -29.42 4.60 -11.02
N SER A 284 -28.15 4.95 -10.85
CA SER A 284 -27.17 5.14 -11.94
C SER A 284 -26.89 3.85 -12.74
N THR A 285 -26.49 3.99 -14.01
CA THR A 285 -26.02 2.93 -14.90
C THR A 285 -24.66 2.37 -14.48
N ALA A 286 -24.27 1.19 -14.97
CA ALA A 286 -22.93 0.61 -14.75
C ALA A 286 -21.79 1.53 -15.24
N ALA A 287 -22.02 2.30 -16.31
CA ALA A 287 -21.08 3.30 -16.81
C ALA A 287 -20.99 4.56 -15.90
N GLU A 288 -22.09 4.93 -15.25
CA GLU A 288 -22.11 6.01 -14.25
C GLU A 288 -21.40 5.59 -12.95
N LEU A 289 -21.32 4.29 -12.60
CA LEU A 289 -20.51 3.79 -11.47
C LEU A 289 -19.00 3.83 -11.73
N SER A 290 -18.54 3.57 -12.96
CA SER A 290 -17.12 3.60 -13.33
C SER A 290 -16.51 5.01 -13.29
N ASN A 291 -17.33 6.06 -13.37
CA ASN A 291 -16.89 7.46 -13.36
C ASN A 291 -16.88 8.11 -11.96
N VAL A 292 -17.38 7.42 -10.94
CA VAL A 292 -17.31 7.89 -9.54
C VAL A 292 -15.87 7.80 -9.01
N ASP A 293 -15.11 6.82 -9.51
CA ASP A 293 -13.75 6.53 -9.05
C ASP A 293 -12.70 7.50 -9.62
N ALA A 294 -12.74 7.80 -10.93
CA ALA A 294 -11.75 8.65 -11.60
C ALA A 294 -11.63 10.09 -11.06
N SER A 295 -12.62 10.56 -10.29
CA SER A 295 -12.63 11.89 -9.68
C SER A 295 -12.27 11.88 -8.19
N ALA A 296 -12.33 10.72 -7.53
CA ALA A 296 -12.15 10.55 -6.10
C ALA A 296 -10.67 10.37 -5.73
N VAL A 297 -10.32 10.76 -4.52
CA VAL A 297 -9.04 10.44 -3.87
C VAL A 297 -9.36 9.40 -2.80
N HIS A 298 -8.74 8.23 -2.87
CA HIS A 298 -9.02 7.16 -1.92
C HIS A 298 -8.29 7.39 -0.60
N LYS A 299 -8.87 6.83 0.47
CA LYS A 299 -8.32 6.93 1.83
C LYS A 299 -7.12 6.01 2.06
N THR A 300 -6.78 5.15 1.10
CA THR A 300 -5.76 4.10 1.22
C THR A 300 -5.12 3.83 -0.15
N GLY A 301 -3.84 3.44 -0.16
CA GLY A 301 -3.09 3.13 -1.38
C GLY A 301 -2.25 4.32 -1.87
N ASN A 302 -1.25 4.03 -2.71
CA ASN A 302 -0.45 5.07 -3.36
C ASN A 302 -1.18 5.54 -4.62
N GLU A 303 -1.55 6.81 -4.67
CA GLU A 303 -2.31 7.39 -5.77
C GLU A 303 -1.54 8.53 -6.44
N THR A 304 -1.55 8.56 -7.77
CA THR A 304 -1.02 9.69 -8.53
C THR A 304 -2.18 10.61 -8.90
N ILE A 305 -2.24 11.78 -8.26
CA ILE A 305 -3.30 12.77 -8.51
C ILE A 305 -2.85 13.73 -9.62
N GLY A 306 -3.45 13.65 -10.80
CA GLY A 306 -3.23 14.60 -11.90
C GLY A 306 -4.21 15.78 -11.86
N GLY A 307 -3.74 16.97 -12.26
CA GLY A 307 -4.54 18.19 -12.35
C GLY A 307 -4.82 18.89 -11.00
N SER A 308 -5.66 19.94 -11.02
CA SER A 308 -6.05 20.68 -9.81
C SER A 308 -7.27 20.04 -9.13
N LYS A 309 -7.18 19.75 -7.83
CA LYS A 309 -8.28 19.20 -7.01
C LYS A 309 -8.62 20.16 -5.86
N THR A 310 -9.90 20.40 -5.64
CA THR A 310 -10.40 21.29 -4.57
C THR A 310 -11.00 20.45 -3.44
N PHE A 311 -10.44 20.58 -2.24
CA PHE A 311 -10.95 19.91 -1.03
C PHE A 311 -11.74 20.91 -0.18
N SER A 312 -12.94 20.53 0.25
CA SER A 312 -13.79 21.34 1.15
C SER A 312 -13.30 21.34 2.61
N SER A 313 -12.22 20.61 2.89
CA SER A 313 -11.57 20.51 4.20
C SER A 313 -10.06 20.47 4.02
N ALA A 314 -9.33 20.92 5.04
CA ALA A 314 -7.87 20.92 5.00
C ALA A 314 -7.34 19.48 4.89
N ILE A 315 -6.31 19.28 4.06
CA ILE A 315 -5.58 18.02 3.99
C ILE A 315 -4.64 17.96 5.20
N ILE A 316 -4.90 17.04 6.13
CA ILE A 316 -4.05 16.81 7.30
C ILE A 316 -3.17 15.59 7.03
N ALA A 317 -2.00 15.81 6.40
CA ALA A 317 -1.04 14.75 6.08
C ALA A 317 0.41 15.26 6.11
N ASN A 318 1.37 14.34 6.27
CA ASN A 318 2.79 14.63 6.07
C ASN A 318 3.08 14.69 4.55
N LEU A 319 3.07 15.89 3.99
CA LEU A 319 3.37 16.13 2.58
C LEU A 319 4.90 16.14 2.38
N GLN A 320 5.42 15.33 1.46
CA GLN A 320 6.82 15.39 1.01
C GLN A 320 6.91 16.21 -0.27
N GLY A 321 7.39 17.46 -0.19
CA GLY A 321 7.55 18.36 -1.32
C GLY A 321 7.87 19.80 -0.89
N ASN A 322 8.34 20.64 -1.81
CA ASN A 322 8.49 22.08 -1.58
C ASN A 322 7.13 22.76 -1.74
N ALA A 323 6.69 23.55 -0.76
CA ALA A 323 5.46 24.32 -0.88
C ALA A 323 5.65 25.49 -1.86
N ASP A 324 4.79 25.61 -2.88
CA ASP A 324 4.83 26.74 -3.84
C ASP A 324 4.66 28.10 -3.14
N THR A 325 3.89 28.13 -2.04
CA THR A 325 3.75 29.31 -1.16
C THR A 325 3.64 28.87 0.30
N ALA A 326 4.44 29.44 1.21
CA ALA A 326 4.38 29.19 2.64
C ALA A 326 4.06 30.48 3.40
N THR A 327 3.02 30.46 4.25
CA THR A 327 2.62 31.63 5.06
C THR A 327 3.50 31.84 6.29
N LYS A 328 4.16 30.78 6.79
CA LYS A 328 5.23 30.83 7.80
C LYS A 328 6.08 29.55 7.80
N LEU A 329 7.32 29.64 8.27
CA LEU A 329 8.20 28.52 8.57
C LEU A 329 7.62 27.74 9.75
N LYS A 330 7.48 26.41 9.59
CA LYS A 330 7.04 25.50 10.68
C LYS A 330 7.90 25.63 11.94
N THR A 331 9.17 25.96 11.77
CA THR A 331 10.08 26.32 12.85
C THR A 331 10.76 27.63 12.47
N ALA A 332 10.52 28.67 13.25
CA ALA A 332 11.18 29.96 13.09
C ALA A 332 12.72 29.79 13.15
N ARG A 333 13.44 30.60 12.41
CA ARG A 333 14.91 30.59 12.37
C ARG A 333 15.45 31.87 12.96
N THR A 334 16.48 31.76 13.78
CA THR A 334 17.22 32.93 14.27
C THR A 334 18.17 33.40 13.18
N ILE A 335 18.03 34.66 12.78
CA ILE A 335 18.98 35.36 11.93
C ILE A 335 19.91 36.15 12.87
N SER A 336 21.22 35.96 12.74
CA SER A 336 22.22 36.57 13.63
C SER A 336 23.31 37.28 12.84
N PHE A 337 23.64 38.50 13.25
CA PHE A 337 24.79 39.25 12.81
C PHE A 337 25.87 39.22 13.89
N SER A 338 27.11 38.94 13.49
CA SER A 338 28.29 38.91 14.36
C SER A 338 29.44 39.69 13.72
N GLY A 339 30.28 40.32 14.56
CA GLY A 339 31.38 41.20 14.11
C GLY A 339 31.33 42.57 14.78
N ALA A 340 31.63 43.63 14.02
CA ALA A 340 31.68 45.01 14.52
C ALA A 340 30.32 45.56 14.98
N ALA A 341 29.23 45.04 14.42
CA ALA A 341 27.86 45.24 14.87
C ALA A 341 27.23 43.87 15.18
N THR A 342 26.48 43.77 16.28
CA THR A 342 25.80 42.54 16.68
C THR A 342 24.30 42.74 16.77
N GLY A 343 23.53 41.73 16.37
CA GLY A 343 22.08 41.80 16.43
C GLY A 343 21.47 40.46 16.04
N THR A 344 20.35 40.09 16.65
CA THR A 344 19.67 38.84 16.33
C THR A 344 18.16 39.05 16.28
N GLY A 345 17.49 38.43 15.32
CA GLY A 345 16.04 38.43 15.23
C GLY A 345 15.52 37.07 14.77
N THR A 346 14.34 36.71 15.25
CA THR A 346 13.68 35.45 14.87
C THR A 346 12.76 35.70 13.69
N PHE A 347 12.96 34.96 12.60
CA PHE A 347 12.17 35.06 11.38
C PHE A 347 11.40 33.76 11.11
N ASP A 348 10.10 33.87 10.88
CA ASP A 348 9.27 32.77 10.43
C ASP A 348 8.48 33.09 9.16
N GLY A 349 8.68 34.26 8.52
CA GLY A 349 7.98 34.60 7.27
C GLY A 349 6.52 35.02 7.43
N SER A 350 5.96 35.09 8.65
CA SER A 350 4.62 35.64 8.87
C SER A 350 4.54 37.17 8.70
N GLY A 351 5.70 37.85 8.68
CA GLY A 351 5.85 39.28 8.44
C GLY A 351 7.33 39.68 8.27
N ASN A 352 7.58 40.98 8.05
CA ASN A 352 8.95 41.52 7.99
C ASN A 352 9.63 41.41 9.36
N VAL A 353 10.96 41.18 9.37
CA VAL A 353 11.77 41.20 10.59
C VAL A 353 12.74 42.38 10.54
N ASP A 354 12.60 43.30 11.51
CA ASP A 354 13.57 44.36 11.75
C ASP A 354 14.55 43.87 12.81
N ILE A 355 15.83 43.79 12.46
CA ILE A 355 16.89 43.34 13.38
C ILE A 355 17.71 44.54 13.79
N ALA A 356 17.52 45.00 15.03
CA ALA A 356 18.31 46.09 15.59
C ALA A 356 19.78 45.65 15.72
N LEU A 357 20.67 46.41 15.09
CA LEU A 357 22.12 46.23 15.19
C LEU A 357 22.66 47.11 16.32
N THR A 358 23.42 46.51 17.21
CA THR A 358 24.18 47.17 18.26
C THR A 358 25.63 47.25 17.84
N GLU A 359 26.12 48.45 17.56
CA GLU A 359 27.55 48.70 17.40
C GLU A 359 28.19 48.99 18.76
N SER A 360 29.39 48.45 18.97
CA SER A 360 30.14 48.74 20.19
C SER A 360 30.67 50.18 20.13
N ALA A 361 30.38 51.00 21.13
CA ALA A 361 30.85 52.39 21.16
C ALA A 361 32.39 52.45 21.18
N ILE A 362 33.00 52.94 20.09
CA ILE A 362 34.44 53.19 20.03
C ILE A 362 34.68 54.62 20.53
N THR A 363 35.09 54.78 21.79
CA THR A 363 35.54 56.09 22.31
C THR A 363 36.85 56.49 21.63
N ARG A 364 36.80 57.49 20.74
CA ARG A 364 37.99 58.06 20.08
C ARG A 364 38.46 59.30 20.82
N THR A 365 39.35 59.16 21.79
CA THR A 365 40.01 60.27 22.47
C THR A 365 41.40 60.52 21.86
N ASN A 366 41.62 61.70 21.28
CA ASN A 366 42.96 62.20 21.00
C ASN A 366 43.28 63.33 21.98
N THR A 367 43.91 62.99 23.11
CA THR A 367 44.32 63.94 24.16
C THR A 367 45.81 64.32 24.07
N SER A 368 46.46 64.14 22.91
CA SER A 368 47.92 64.29 22.78
C SER A 368 48.45 65.70 22.44
N SER A 369 47.60 66.73 22.45
CA SER A 369 48.03 68.11 22.15
C SER A 369 48.52 68.84 23.41
N SER A 370 49.83 68.91 23.62
CA SER A 370 50.50 69.73 24.65
C SER A 370 51.12 71.01 24.09
N GLN A 371 50.50 71.63 23.08
CA GLN A 371 51.07 72.80 22.40
C GLN A 371 50.81 74.10 23.18
N SER A 372 51.87 74.81 23.59
CA SER A 372 51.79 76.18 24.10
C SER A 372 51.95 77.15 22.93
N LEU A 373 50.97 78.04 22.71
CA LEU A 373 50.92 78.91 21.53
C LEU A 373 51.71 80.20 21.78
N ALA A 374 52.67 80.49 20.90
CA ALA A 374 53.39 81.77 20.89
C ALA A 374 52.55 82.89 20.24
N VAL A 375 52.89 84.16 20.54
CA VAL A 375 52.33 85.34 19.85
C VAL A 375 52.55 85.20 18.34
N GLY A 376 51.49 85.40 17.54
CA GLY A 376 51.48 85.16 16.10
C GLY A 376 51.34 83.70 15.68
N GLY A 377 51.35 82.75 16.63
CA GLY A 377 51.22 81.33 16.36
C GLY A 377 49.81 80.93 15.96
N THR A 378 49.68 79.89 15.13
CA THR A 378 48.39 79.37 14.69
C THR A 378 48.08 78.03 15.34
N VAL A 379 46.81 77.81 15.70
CA VAL A 379 46.29 76.50 16.12
C VAL A 379 45.16 76.09 15.20
N THR A 380 45.16 74.81 14.80
CA THR A 380 44.06 74.25 14.03
C THR A 380 43.02 73.72 15.01
N ILE A 381 41.86 74.36 15.05
CA ILE A 381 40.71 73.95 15.87
C ILE A 381 39.68 73.24 15.01
N ILE A 382 38.96 72.29 15.62
CA ILE A 382 37.81 71.67 14.96
C ILE A 382 36.67 72.68 15.00
N ASP A 383 36.24 73.14 13.83
CA ASP A 383 35.14 74.09 13.65
C ASP A 383 33.80 73.35 13.72
N SER A 384 33.70 72.22 13.01
CA SER A 384 32.53 71.34 13.06
C SER A 384 32.86 69.92 12.61
N ILE A 385 32.02 68.97 13.04
CA ILE A 385 32.08 67.57 12.59
C ILE A 385 30.77 67.29 11.86
N THR A 386 30.88 66.63 10.71
CA THR A 386 29.73 66.14 9.94
C THR A 386 29.69 64.63 10.06
N THR A 387 28.52 64.12 10.43
CA THR A 387 28.23 62.69 10.45
C THR A 387 27.23 62.34 9.37
N ASN A 388 27.34 61.13 8.81
CA ASN A 388 26.25 60.62 7.98
C ASN A 388 25.02 60.28 8.85
N THR A 389 23.93 59.89 8.20
CA THR A 389 22.69 59.43 8.86
C THR A 389 22.89 58.22 9.77
N SER A 390 24.01 57.49 9.65
CA SER A 390 24.38 56.36 10.49
C SER A 390 25.29 56.75 11.67
N GLY A 391 25.61 58.04 11.85
CA GLY A 391 26.44 58.53 12.95
C GLY A 391 27.95 58.42 12.73
N GLU A 392 28.41 57.91 11.58
CA GLU A 392 29.84 57.87 11.25
C GLU A 392 30.33 59.27 10.87
N ILE A 393 31.50 59.65 11.38
CA ILE A 393 32.16 60.91 11.01
C ILE A 393 32.59 60.81 9.55
N THR A 394 31.93 61.58 8.67
CA THR A 394 32.21 61.64 7.24
C THR A 394 33.01 62.87 6.83
N GLY A 395 33.13 63.84 7.73
CA GLY A 395 33.99 65.00 7.54
C GLY A 395 34.32 65.69 8.86
N VAL A 396 35.57 66.07 9.03
CA VAL A 396 36.02 66.94 10.12
C VAL A 396 36.42 68.26 9.49
N ASN A 397 35.66 69.31 9.77
CA ASN A 397 35.97 70.65 9.29
C ASN A 397 36.84 71.36 10.33
N VAL A 398 38.03 71.78 9.90
CA VAL A 398 39.00 72.43 10.78
C VAL A 398 39.24 73.87 10.31
N LYS A 399 39.40 74.78 11.26
CA LYS A 399 39.80 76.16 11.01
C LYS A 399 41.11 76.47 11.71
N THR A 400 41.94 77.26 11.04
CA THR A 400 43.16 77.79 11.63
C THR A 400 42.84 79.08 12.37
N ALA A 401 42.94 79.06 13.69
CA ALA A 401 42.89 80.25 14.54
C ALA A 401 44.31 80.78 14.74
N THR A 402 44.53 82.08 14.56
CA THR A 402 45.85 82.72 14.70
C THR A 402 45.87 83.63 15.90
N MET A 403 46.83 83.45 16.80
CA MET A 403 47.10 84.37 17.89
C MET A 403 47.62 85.71 17.32
N PRO A 404 47.34 86.85 17.96
CA PRO A 404 47.76 88.16 17.44
C PRO A 404 49.26 88.21 17.16
N SER A 405 49.69 88.77 16.02
CA SER A 405 51.08 88.72 15.51
C SER A 405 52.06 89.70 16.17
N VAL A 406 51.64 90.42 17.20
CA VAL A 406 52.48 91.37 17.94
C VAL A 406 52.01 91.41 19.40
N TYR A 407 52.96 91.41 20.34
CA TYR A 407 52.71 91.93 21.68
C TYR A 407 52.40 93.43 21.50
N PRO A 408 51.32 94.00 22.08
CA PRO A 408 50.96 95.38 21.80
C PRO A 408 52.15 96.32 22.11
N PRO A 409 52.45 97.29 21.22
CA PRO A 409 53.65 98.10 21.29
C PRO A 409 53.64 98.97 22.56
N ASN A 410 54.74 98.95 23.32
CA ASN A 410 55.07 99.96 24.31
C ASN A 410 55.47 101.26 23.59
N ASN A 411 54.47 102.04 23.17
CA ASN A 411 54.69 103.43 22.80
C ASN A 411 54.79 104.29 24.08
N ASP A 412 55.98 104.86 24.32
CA ASP A 412 56.34 105.74 25.44
C ASP A 412 55.64 107.12 25.41
N VAL A 413 54.32 107.15 25.20
CA VAL A 413 53.48 108.36 25.22
C VAL A 413 52.50 108.38 26.40
N ASN A 414 52.62 107.43 27.33
CA ASN A 414 51.67 107.24 28.42
C ASN A 414 52.22 107.27 29.86
N LEU A 415 53.47 107.68 30.09
CA LEU A 415 53.98 107.97 31.45
C LEU A 415 53.79 109.45 31.82
N VAL A 416 53.46 109.73 33.08
CA VAL A 416 53.42 111.07 33.69
C VAL A 416 54.67 111.23 34.55
N HIS A 417 55.44 112.32 34.39
CA HIS A 417 56.66 112.51 35.17
C HIS A 417 56.36 113.08 36.56
N LYS A 418 57.15 112.69 37.57
CA LYS A 418 56.95 113.08 38.98
C LYS A 418 57.37 114.53 39.31
N SER A 419 57.86 115.30 38.34
CA SER A 419 58.14 116.73 38.49
C SER A 419 58.15 117.44 37.13
N GLY A 420 57.77 118.73 37.13
CA GLY A 420 57.61 119.55 35.93
C GLY A 420 56.14 119.91 35.64
N VAL A 421 55.91 120.96 34.85
CA VAL A 421 54.57 121.30 34.35
C VAL A 421 54.36 120.53 33.04
N GLU A 422 53.36 119.65 33.00
CA GLU A 422 53.08 118.80 31.85
C GLU A 422 51.63 118.97 31.39
N SER A 423 51.44 119.12 30.08
CA SER A 423 50.11 119.02 29.46
C SER A 423 49.86 117.59 29.03
N ILE A 424 48.91 116.92 29.69
CA ILE A 424 48.53 115.55 29.39
C ILE A 424 47.40 115.55 28.34
N GLY A 425 47.68 115.06 27.14
CA GLY A 425 46.65 114.77 26.13
C GLY A 425 46.13 113.33 26.24
N GLY A 426 44.81 113.14 26.23
CA GLY A 426 44.13 111.84 26.27
C GLY A 426 43.83 111.30 27.68
N ALA A 427 43.08 110.18 27.75
CA ALA A 427 42.71 109.54 29.02
C ALA A 427 43.91 108.76 29.62
N LYS A 428 44.18 108.94 30.93
CA LYS A 428 45.18 108.18 31.68
C LYS A 428 44.56 107.53 32.93
N THR A 429 45.04 106.35 33.29
CA THR A 429 44.57 105.58 34.46
C THR A 429 45.68 105.53 35.51
N PHE A 430 45.39 105.90 36.75
CA PHE A 430 46.32 105.87 37.88
C PHE A 430 45.93 104.76 38.85
N THR A 431 46.92 104.03 39.37
CA THR A 431 46.70 102.90 40.28
C THR A 431 46.36 103.34 41.71
N ASP A 432 46.78 104.54 42.10
CA ASP A 432 46.38 105.24 43.33
C ASP A 432 45.48 106.45 42.98
N GLY A 433 44.65 106.91 43.94
CA GLY A 433 43.76 108.05 43.72
C GLY A 433 44.51 109.36 43.41
N ILE A 434 43.96 110.18 42.50
CA ILE A 434 44.48 111.54 42.24
C ILE A 434 44.10 112.42 43.44
N ILE A 435 45.07 112.88 44.22
CA ILE A 435 44.84 113.78 45.36
C ILE A 435 44.94 115.24 44.88
N GLY A 436 43.77 115.88 44.69
CA GLY A 436 43.63 117.28 44.28
C GLY A 436 42.22 117.59 43.80
N THR A 437 41.88 118.87 43.62
CA THR A 437 40.58 119.30 43.07
C THR A 437 40.51 119.11 41.55
N LEU A 438 39.55 118.31 41.06
CA LEU A 438 39.23 118.15 39.62
C LEU A 438 37.86 118.78 39.30
N ALA A 439 37.72 119.47 38.16
CA ALA A 439 36.46 120.06 37.69
C ALA A 439 35.96 119.41 36.38
N GLY A 440 34.79 118.75 36.40
CA GLY A 440 34.14 118.15 35.23
C GLY A 440 33.18 116.98 35.55
N ASN A 441 32.28 116.64 34.61
CA ASN A 441 31.36 115.49 34.70
C ASN A 441 32.05 114.19 34.24
N ALA A 442 32.01 113.12 35.03
CA ALA A 442 32.70 111.86 34.74
C ALA A 442 31.98 111.01 33.68
N SER A 443 32.71 110.54 32.66
CA SER A 443 32.23 109.61 31.62
C SER A 443 32.02 108.16 32.12
N SER A 444 32.30 107.89 33.40
CA SER A 444 32.15 106.59 34.07
C SER A 444 31.37 106.75 35.38
N ALA A 445 30.25 107.46 35.35
CA ALA A 445 29.40 107.59 36.53
C ALA A 445 28.91 106.20 36.98
N THR A 446 29.41 105.75 38.13
CA THR A 446 28.96 104.52 38.80
C THR A 446 27.62 104.72 39.52
N LYS A 447 27.10 105.97 39.56
CA LYS A 447 25.81 106.35 40.14
C LYS A 447 25.18 107.53 39.38
N LEU A 448 23.87 107.54 39.18
CA LEU A 448 23.10 108.70 38.73
C LEU A 448 23.01 109.74 39.85
N ALA A 449 23.34 110.99 39.55
CA ALA A 449 23.30 112.10 40.51
C ALA A 449 21.89 112.37 41.09
N THR A 450 20.84 111.99 40.36
CA THR A 450 19.47 111.94 40.88
C THR A 450 18.86 110.60 40.46
N ALA A 451 18.51 109.77 41.44
CA ALA A 451 17.87 108.48 41.19
C ALA A 451 16.57 108.67 40.37
N ARG A 452 16.31 107.74 39.45
CA ARG A 452 15.08 107.68 38.64
C ARG A 452 14.26 106.48 39.07
N LYS A 453 12.93 106.57 39.00
CA LYS A 453 12.06 105.42 39.31
C LYS A 453 11.86 104.53 38.08
N ILE A 454 12.03 103.22 38.23
CA ILE A 454 11.64 102.20 37.24
C ILE A 454 10.70 101.22 37.96
N ASN A 455 9.46 101.07 37.47
CA ASN A 455 8.38 100.35 38.17
C ASN A 455 8.15 100.80 39.63
N GLY A 456 8.43 102.07 39.93
CA GLY A 456 8.25 102.66 41.27
C GLY A 456 9.49 102.63 42.16
N GLU A 457 10.48 101.79 41.83
CA GLU A 457 11.72 101.61 42.58
C GLU A 457 12.83 102.56 42.10
N ASN A 458 13.58 103.12 43.05
CA ASN A 458 14.66 104.05 42.74
C ASN A 458 15.88 103.31 42.17
N PHE A 459 16.25 103.64 40.94
CA PHE A 459 17.46 103.21 40.29
C PHE A 459 18.45 104.36 40.16
N ASP A 460 19.67 104.12 40.61
CA ASP A 460 20.79 105.03 40.38
C ASP A 460 22.02 104.34 39.78
N GLY A 461 21.96 103.06 39.41
CA GLY A 461 23.07 102.36 38.75
C GLY A 461 24.21 101.89 39.64
N THR A 462 24.17 102.11 40.96
CA THR A 462 25.20 101.58 41.88
C THR A 462 25.07 100.09 42.20
N ALA A 463 23.90 99.52 41.97
CA ALA A 463 23.62 98.09 42.05
C ALA A 463 22.60 97.73 40.96
N ASP A 464 22.53 96.45 40.61
CA ASP A 464 21.46 95.94 39.73
C ASP A 464 20.09 96.28 40.33
N ILE A 465 19.17 96.75 39.50
CA ILE A 465 17.78 96.95 39.93
C ILE A 465 17.02 95.65 39.76
N ASN A 466 16.48 95.14 40.86
CA ASN A 466 15.58 94.00 40.82
C ASN A 466 14.16 94.49 40.51
N VAL A 467 13.81 94.56 39.23
CA VAL A 467 12.42 94.72 38.78
C VAL A 467 11.78 93.36 38.66
N ASP A 468 11.37 92.79 39.79
CA ASP A 468 10.48 91.63 39.73
C ASP A 468 9.21 92.06 38.97
N PRO A 469 8.64 91.22 38.08
CA PRO A 469 7.27 91.45 37.64
C PRO A 469 6.42 91.50 38.91
N VAL A 470 5.93 92.68 39.27
CA VAL A 470 5.09 92.84 40.46
C VAL A 470 3.85 92.00 40.19
N VAL A 471 3.80 90.81 40.78
CA VAL A 471 2.58 90.02 40.85
C VAL A 471 1.62 90.88 41.67
N GLN A 472 0.71 91.57 40.98
CA GLN A 472 -0.19 92.51 41.63
C GLN A 472 -1.21 91.73 42.44
N VAL A 473 -1.16 91.88 43.76
CA VAL A 473 -2.09 91.20 44.67
C VAL A 473 -3.44 91.91 44.60
N ILE A 474 -4.47 91.19 44.15
CA ILE A 474 -5.85 91.64 44.16
C ILE A 474 -6.49 91.23 45.49
N SER A 475 -6.78 92.23 46.32
CA SER A 475 -7.29 92.07 47.69
C SER A 475 -8.78 92.40 47.85
N THR A 476 -9.47 92.82 46.78
CA THR A 476 -10.91 93.11 46.75
C THR A 476 -11.57 92.50 45.52
N ASN A 477 -12.90 92.29 45.57
CA ASN A 477 -13.60 91.61 44.48
C ASN A 477 -13.47 92.39 43.18
N LYS A 478 -12.84 91.78 42.16
CA LYS A 478 -12.57 92.42 40.87
C LYS A 478 -12.83 91.45 39.72
N ASP A 479 -13.41 91.97 38.66
CA ASP A 479 -13.66 91.24 37.43
C ASP A 479 -12.35 90.92 36.71
N VAL A 480 -12.11 89.63 36.47
CA VAL A 480 -10.88 89.13 35.85
C VAL A 480 -10.72 89.67 34.43
N PHE A 481 -11.81 89.92 33.69
CA PHE A 481 -11.77 90.43 32.31
C PHE A 481 -11.48 91.91 32.16
N THR A 482 -11.43 92.65 33.27
CA THR A 482 -11.11 94.09 33.32
C THR A 482 -9.64 94.37 33.65
N LEU A 483 -8.83 93.32 33.79
CA LEU A 483 -7.41 93.44 34.09
C LEU A 483 -6.64 93.97 32.87
N ASP A 484 -5.61 94.79 33.14
CA ASP A 484 -4.66 95.28 32.15
C ASP A 484 -3.52 94.27 31.95
N ASN A 485 -2.56 94.56 31.06
CA ASN A 485 -1.41 93.67 30.84
C ASN A 485 -0.59 93.48 32.13
N GLY A 486 -0.35 92.22 32.51
CA GLY A 486 0.47 91.89 33.67
C GLY A 486 0.13 90.55 34.31
N PHE A 487 0.80 90.28 35.43
CA PHE A 487 0.58 89.12 36.30
C PHE A 487 -0.12 89.56 37.58
N TYR A 488 -1.24 88.91 37.90
CA TYR A 488 -2.05 89.24 39.08
C TYR A 488 -2.21 88.01 39.94
N TYR A 489 -2.21 88.19 41.26
CA TYR A 489 -2.51 87.13 42.23
C TYR A 489 -3.73 87.50 43.04
N TYR A 490 -4.78 86.68 42.94
CA TYR A 490 -5.96 86.78 43.78
C TYR A 490 -5.71 85.99 45.06
N ALA A 491 -5.78 86.66 46.21
CA ALA A 491 -5.46 86.08 47.51
C ALA A 491 -6.75 85.72 48.29
N ASN A 492 -7.49 84.72 47.79
CA ASN A 492 -8.77 84.26 48.35
C ASN A 492 -9.93 85.25 48.27
N ILE A 493 -9.98 86.00 47.19
CA ILE A 493 -11.00 87.04 47.01
C ILE A 493 -11.94 86.63 45.88
N GLY A 494 -13.22 86.96 46.02
CA GLY A 494 -14.21 86.64 45.00
C GLY A 494 -13.93 87.40 43.71
N ALA A 495 -13.83 86.72 42.58
CA ALA A 495 -13.66 87.37 41.29
C ALA A 495 -14.84 87.03 40.37
N THR A 496 -15.37 88.04 39.67
CA THR A 496 -16.39 87.83 38.64
C THR A 496 -15.71 87.46 37.32
N ASN A 497 -16.42 86.71 36.47
CA ASN A 497 -15.91 86.18 35.20
C ASN A 497 -14.60 85.37 35.31
N LYS A 498 -14.33 84.74 36.45
CA LYS A 498 -13.27 83.71 36.57
C LYS A 498 -13.80 82.34 36.10
N PRO A 499 -12.93 81.36 35.74
CA PRO A 499 -13.38 80.02 35.36
C PRO A 499 -14.21 79.38 36.47
N SER A 500 -15.35 78.79 36.11
CA SER A 500 -16.16 78.01 37.03
C SER A 500 -15.36 76.84 37.61
N GLY A 501 -15.33 76.69 38.93
CA GLY A 501 -14.57 75.64 39.63
C GLY A 501 -13.13 76.01 39.98
N SER A 502 -12.60 77.14 39.51
CA SER A 502 -11.30 77.66 39.97
C SER A 502 -11.34 78.01 41.46
N SER A 503 -10.19 77.90 42.13
CA SER A 503 -9.99 78.47 43.47
C SER A 503 -10.20 79.98 43.48
N ASN A 504 -10.33 80.57 44.67
CA ASN A 504 -10.20 82.03 44.85
C ASN A 504 -8.74 82.45 45.10
N TYR A 505 -7.84 81.47 45.21
CA TYR A 505 -6.41 81.63 45.08
C TYR A 505 -5.97 81.29 43.67
N PHE A 506 -5.63 82.27 42.86
CA PHE A 506 -5.16 82.04 41.51
C PHE A 506 -4.27 83.17 41.03
N ILE A 507 -3.38 82.82 40.10
CA ILE A 507 -2.65 83.77 39.29
C ILE A 507 -3.31 83.87 37.93
N VAL A 508 -3.38 85.08 37.40
CA VAL A 508 -3.83 85.33 36.03
C VAL A 508 -2.81 86.20 35.33
N GLU A 509 -2.41 85.76 34.14
CA GLU A 509 -1.63 86.55 33.23
C GLU A 509 -2.56 87.09 32.14
N VAL A 510 -2.37 88.37 31.82
CA VAL A 510 -3.09 89.04 30.75
C VAL A 510 -2.09 89.62 29.78
N ILE A 511 -2.24 89.27 28.50
CA ILE A 511 -1.49 89.84 27.39
C ILE A 511 -2.48 90.28 26.33
N GLN A 512 -2.68 91.58 26.19
CA GLN A 512 -3.57 92.20 25.21
C GLN A 512 -2.88 93.36 24.49
N THR A 513 -3.24 93.54 23.21
CA THR A 513 -2.84 94.69 22.39
C THR A 513 -4.08 95.20 21.65
N GLY A 514 -4.53 96.41 22.03
CA GLY A 514 -5.77 96.98 21.52
C GLY A 514 -6.97 96.07 21.82
N ASN A 515 -7.68 95.65 20.77
CA ASN A 515 -8.92 94.88 20.88
C ASN A 515 -8.73 93.36 20.94
N ASN A 516 -7.49 92.86 20.90
CA ASN A 516 -7.20 91.43 20.91
C ASN A 516 -6.26 91.07 22.05
N GLY A 517 -6.36 89.84 22.55
CA GLY A 517 -5.53 89.40 23.66
C GLY A 517 -5.76 87.96 24.06
N PHE A 518 -4.94 87.52 25.01
CA PHE A 518 -4.95 86.22 25.62
C PHE A 518 -4.85 86.36 27.12
N MET A 519 -5.57 85.50 27.84
CA MET A 519 -5.43 85.38 29.28
C MET A 519 -5.30 83.92 29.64
N GLN A 520 -4.39 83.65 30.57
CA GLN A 520 -4.32 82.37 31.24
C GLN A 520 -4.46 82.56 32.74
N LEU A 521 -5.20 81.65 33.36
CA LEU A 521 -5.40 81.60 34.78
C LEU A 521 -4.95 80.24 35.28
N VAL A 522 -4.06 80.24 36.26
CA VAL A 522 -3.64 79.05 36.98
C VAL A 522 -4.03 79.22 38.42
N ASP A 523 -4.86 78.33 38.93
CA ASP A 523 -5.28 78.39 40.32
C ASP A 523 -4.27 77.68 41.25
N SER A 524 -4.46 77.84 42.55
CA SER A 524 -3.61 77.22 43.58
C SER A 524 -3.61 75.69 43.54
N ASN A 525 -4.53 75.07 42.80
CA ASN A 525 -4.62 73.62 42.62
C ASN A 525 -3.97 73.18 41.30
N ASN A 526 -3.21 74.07 40.65
CA ASN A 526 -2.51 73.83 39.40
C ASN A 526 -3.46 73.55 38.21
N ASN A 527 -4.74 73.92 38.35
CA ASN A 527 -5.66 73.89 37.23
C ASN A 527 -5.42 75.12 36.38
N ALA A 528 -5.26 74.91 35.08
CA ALA A 528 -5.05 75.98 34.14
C ALA A 528 -6.27 76.16 33.25
N TRP A 529 -6.62 77.41 32.99
CA TRP A 529 -7.62 77.80 32.02
C TRP A 529 -7.05 78.90 31.16
N TRP A 530 -7.59 79.00 29.96
CA TRP A 530 -7.28 80.10 29.07
C TRP A 530 -8.56 80.69 28.49
N THR A 531 -8.46 81.95 28.10
CA THR A 531 -9.47 82.63 27.29
C THR A 531 -8.78 83.58 26.32
N SER A 532 -9.51 84.00 25.30
CA SER A 532 -9.04 84.92 24.27
C SER A 532 -9.96 86.13 24.18
N LYS A 533 -9.40 87.30 23.88
CA LYS A 533 -10.12 88.53 23.53
C LYS A 533 -10.09 88.70 22.04
N THR A 534 -11.24 88.89 21.42
CA THR A 534 -11.33 89.24 20.00
C THR A 534 -12.35 90.36 19.83
N GLY A 535 -11.98 91.46 19.16
CA GLY A 535 -12.89 92.58 18.93
C GLY A 535 -13.30 93.35 20.20
N GLY A 536 -12.50 93.28 21.27
CA GLY A 536 -12.71 94.00 22.52
C GLY A 536 -13.46 93.22 23.61
N ALA A 537 -13.96 92.01 23.33
CA ALA A 537 -14.65 91.16 24.30
C ALA A 537 -13.91 89.84 24.55
N TRP A 538 -13.92 89.38 25.81
CA TRP A 538 -13.32 88.10 26.23
C TRP A 538 -14.29 86.94 26.05
N SER A 539 -13.78 85.81 25.57
CA SER A 539 -14.55 84.58 25.46
C SER A 539 -14.77 83.90 26.82
N SER A 540 -15.66 82.90 26.87
CA SER A 540 -15.74 81.99 28.02
C SER A 540 -14.43 81.25 28.24
N TRP A 541 -14.09 80.98 29.50
CA TRP A 541 -12.91 80.22 29.87
C TRP A 541 -12.96 78.79 29.37
N LYS A 542 -11.81 78.31 28.89
CA LYS A 542 -11.59 76.93 28.48
C LYS A 542 -10.55 76.33 29.41
N ALA A 543 -10.84 75.16 29.98
CA ALA A 543 -9.83 74.44 30.74
C ALA A 543 -8.70 74.02 29.79
N VAL A 544 -7.45 74.23 30.20
CA VAL A 544 -6.30 73.59 29.58
C VAL A 544 -6.34 72.13 30.04
N ALA A 545 -6.56 71.20 29.12
CA ALA A 545 -6.40 69.79 29.43
C ALA A 545 -4.95 69.55 29.85
N ASN A 546 -4.72 69.02 31.05
CA ASN A 546 -3.40 68.54 31.43
C ASN A 546 -3.05 67.38 30.47
N ASP A 547 -1.94 67.50 29.74
CA ASP A 547 -1.46 66.64 28.65
C ASP A 547 -1.48 65.12 28.96
N ALA A 548 -1.51 64.76 30.25
CA ALA A 548 -1.67 63.38 30.66
C ALA A 548 -3.08 62.78 30.41
N LEU A 549 -4.15 63.58 30.26
CA LEU A 549 -5.53 63.17 30.54
C LEU A 549 -6.55 63.21 29.39
N VAL A 550 -6.22 63.63 28.16
CA VAL A 550 -7.20 63.64 27.06
C VAL A 550 -6.59 63.11 25.76
N ALA A 551 -7.35 62.27 25.06
CA ALA A 551 -7.06 61.82 23.70
C ALA A 551 -7.68 62.79 22.69
N HIS A 552 -6.92 63.27 21.70
CA HIS A 552 -7.42 64.16 20.66
C HIS A 552 -8.21 63.37 19.60
N LEU A 553 -9.37 63.91 19.17
CA LEU A 553 -10.33 63.21 18.28
C LEU A 553 -10.10 63.46 16.78
N ASP A 554 -9.11 64.25 16.41
CA ASP A 554 -8.93 64.75 15.05
C ASP A 554 -7.72 64.16 14.31
N THR A 555 -6.88 63.37 15.00
CA THR A 555 -5.72 62.71 14.39
C THR A 555 -5.42 61.34 15.01
N ALA A 556 -4.65 60.52 14.28
CA ALA A 556 -4.16 59.25 14.81
C ALA A 556 -3.09 59.53 15.88
N GLU A 557 -3.40 59.22 17.12
CA GLU A 557 -2.49 59.45 18.24
C GLU A 557 -1.70 58.19 18.59
N THR A 558 -0.39 58.36 18.77
CA THR A 558 0.47 57.30 19.29
C THR A 558 0.73 57.58 20.76
N PHE A 559 0.10 56.79 21.63
CA PHE A 559 0.43 56.80 23.05
C PHE A 559 1.75 56.06 23.24
N THR A 560 2.82 56.82 23.49
CA THR A 560 4.18 56.28 23.71
C THR A 560 4.34 55.59 25.07
N GLY A 561 3.27 55.51 25.88
CA GLY A 561 3.22 54.81 27.16
C GLY A 561 1.85 54.19 27.44
N GLN A 562 1.78 53.37 28.50
CA GLN A 562 0.53 52.72 28.93
C GLN A 562 -0.48 53.76 29.39
N LYS A 563 -1.56 53.94 28.63
CA LYS A 563 -2.73 54.74 29.05
C LYS A 563 -3.75 53.80 29.71
N THR A 564 -4.11 54.10 30.95
CA THR A 564 -5.08 53.32 31.71
C THR A 564 -6.45 53.98 31.61
N PHE A 565 -7.38 53.37 30.87
CA PHE A 565 -8.76 53.82 30.77
C PHE A 565 -9.56 53.18 31.92
N SER A 566 -9.95 53.99 32.90
CA SER A 566 -10.65 53.52 34.12
C SER A 566 -12.04 52.93 33.84
N ALA A 567 -12.67 53.30 32.73
CA ALA A 567 -13.96 52.78 32.28
C ALA A 567 -13.86 51.80 31.09
N GLY A 568 -12.65 51.40 30.71
CA GLY A 568 -12.40 50.64 29.49
C GLY A 568 -12.62 51.47 28.21
N LEU A 569 -12.31 50.88 27.06
CA LEU A 569 -12.55 51.46 25.75
C LEU A 569 -13.86 50.89 25.19
N ALA A 570 -14.80 51.75 24.80
CA ALA A 570 -16.06 51.35 24.19
C ALA A 570 -16.01 51.59 22.67
N GLY A 571 -16.20 50.54 21.87
CA GLY A 571 -16.18 50.60 20.40
C GLY A 571 -15.56 49.35 19.76
N GLU A 572 -15.56 49.27 18.43
CA GLU A 572 -14.82 48.22 17.71
C GLU A 572 -13.34 48.58 17.63
N LEU A 573 -12.51 47.70 18.19
CA LEU A 573 -11.05 47.75 18.08
C LEU A 573 -10.66 46.84 16.91
N THR A 574 -10.05 47.40 15.86
CA THR A 574 -9.52 46.62 14.73
C THR A 574 -8.05 46.27 15.00
N GLY A 575 -7.72 44.98 15.03
CA GLY A 575 -6.38 44.48 15.36
C GLY A 575 -6.40 43.15 16.12
N ASN A 576 -5.27 42.45 16.15
CA ASN A 576 -5.12 41.21 16.91
C ASN A 576 -4.87 41.55 18.39
N ALA A 577 -5.70 41.03 19.30
CA ALA A 577 -5.44 41.15 20.72
C ALA A 577 -4.12 40.45 21.07
N ALA A 578 -3.18 41.16 21.70
CA ALA A 578 -1.89 40.61 22.13
C ALA A 578 -2.06 39.41 23.08
N THR A 579 -3.12 39.41 23.87
CA THR A 579 -3.58 38.27 24.68
C THR A 579 -5.11 38.27 24.72
N ALA A 580 -5.76 37.21 24.25
CA ALA A 580 -7.19 36.97 24.46
C ALA A 580 -7.33 35.87 25.51
N THR A 581 -7.84 36.22 26.69
CA THR A 581 -8.14 35.25 27.74
C THR A 581 -9.46 34.51 27.51
N THR A 582 -10.36 35.09 26.70
CA THR A 582 -11.64 34.47 26.30
C THR A 582 -12.10 34.86 24.90
N LEU A 583 -12.86 33.97 24.26
CA LEU A 583 -13.63 34.27 23.06
C LEU A 583 -14.80 35.20 23.42
N LYS A 584 -14.90 36.35 22.75
CA LYS A 584 -16.01 37.30 22.91
C LYS A 584 -17.39 36.65 22.79
N THR A 585 -17.50 35.60 21.97
CA THR A 585 -18.68 34.75 21.91
C THR A 585 -18.23 33.31 21.97
N ALA A 586 -18.53 32.64 23.09
CA ALA A 586 -18.27 31.22 23.26
C ALA A 586 -18.84 30.42 22.08
N ARG A 587 -18.06 29.49 21.56
CA ARG A 587 -18.45 28.59 20.47
C ARG A 587 -18.84 27.25 21.07
N LYS A 588 -19.84 26.59 20.49
CA LYS A 588 -20.16 25.22 20.88
C LYS A 588 -19.27 24.27 20.08
N ILE A 589 -18.50 23.45 20.79
CA ILE A 589 -17.71 22.36 20.20
C ILE A 589 -18.29 21.07 20.78
N GLY A 590 -18.76 20.16 19.92
CA GLY A 590 -19.45 18.94 20.37
C GLY A 590 -20.68 19.20 21.24
N GLY A 591 -21.35 20.35 21.08
CA GLY A 591 -22.49 20.78 21.90
C GLY A 591 -22.12 21.46 23.23
N VAL A 592 -20.86 21.37 23.66
CA VAL A 592 -20.34 21.99 24.89
C VAL A 592 -19.82 23.40 24.58
N SER A 593 -20.20 24.38 25.40
CA SER A 593 -19.78 25.78 25.22
C SER A 593 -18.31 25.94 25.59
N PHE A 594 -17.53 26.58 24.72
CA PHE A 594 -16.11 26.81 24.90
C PHE A 594 -15.75 28.24 24.54
N ASP A 595 -15.10 28.91 25.48
CA ASP A 595 -14.62 30.28 25.35
C ASP A 595 -13.10 30.40 25.54
N GLY A 596 -12.38 29.30 25.75
CA GLY A 596 -10.93 29.30 25.90
C GLY A 596 -10.42 29.62 27.30
N THR A 597 -11.28 29.79 28.32
CA THR A 597 -10.82 29.98 29.72
C THR A 597 -10.21 28.72 30.34
N GLN A 598 -10.67 27.54 29.95
CA GLN A 598 -10.25 26.24 30.47
C GLN A 598 -10.23 25.22 29.34
N ASP A 599 -9.52 24.11 29.55
CA ASP A 599 -9.56 22.96 28.64
C ASP A 599 -11.00 22.48 28.45
N ILE A 600 -11.32 22.02 27.24
CA ILE A 600 -12.68 21.59 26.90
C ILE A 600 -12.89 20.12 27.19
N ASP A 601 -13.85 19.83 28.07
CA ASP A 601 -14.32 18.46 28.34
C ASP A 601 -15.51 18.10 27.45
N LEU A 602 -15.28 17.20 26.51
CA LEU A 602 -16.29 16.71 25.57
C LEU A 602 -16.83 15.34 26.01
N ALA A 603 -18.17 15.30 26.07
CA ALA A 603 -19.03 14.13 26.20
C ALA A 603 -18.55 12.89 25.42
N GLY A 604 -17.89 11.91 26.03
CA GLY A 604 -17.46 10.65 25.39
C GLY A 604 -16.03 10.64 24.87
N VAL A 605 -15.37 11.81 24.75
CA VAL A 605 -14.00 11.92 24.22
C VAL A 605 -12.97 11.89 25.35
N ASN A 606 -12.93 12.93 26.18
CA ASN A 606 -12.00 13.08 27.31
C ASN A 606 -12.72 13.12 28.68
N LYS A 607 -14.06 13.15 28.68
CA LYS A 607 -14.90 12.98 29.87
C LYS A 607 -15.94 11.90 29.62
N ILE A 608 -16.22 11.08 30.64
CA ILE A 608 -17.20 9.98 30.55
C ILE A 608 -18.55 10.58 30.10
N GLY A 609 -18.94 10.24 28.89
CA GLY A 609 -20.23 10.59 28.31
C GLY A 609 -21.09 9.35 28.12
N ASN A 610 -22.33 9.55 27.69
CA ASN A 610 -23.20 8.45 27.24
C ASN A 610 -22.96 8.05 25.77
N GLN A 611 -21.87 8.52 25.16
CA GLN A 611 -21.47 8.25 23.77
C GLN A 611 -20.16 7.43 23.75
N ASP A 612 -20.10 6.36 22.95
CA ASP A 612 -18.93 5.49 22.80
C ASP A 612 -17.99 6.06 21.72
N THR A 613 -16.84 6.58 22.15
CA THR A 613 -15.93 7.40 21.31
C THR A 613 -14.51 6.81 21.28
N THR A 614 -14.37 5.51 21.55
CA THR A 614 -13.12 4.77 21.32
C THR A 614 -13.24 3.98 20.02
N GLY A 615 -12.24 4.06 19.14
CA GLY A 615 -12.17 3.24 17.93
C GLY A 615 -12.17 1.75 18.29
N LYS A 616 -13.32 1.10 18.16
CA LYS A 616 -13.53 -0.35 18.41
C LYS A 616 -13.81 -1.14 17.13
N ALA A 617 -13.22 -0.77 16.00
CA ALA A 617 -13.44 -1.51 14.75
C ALA A 617 -12.92 -2.98 14.82
N ALA A 618 -11.99 -3.30 15.73
CA ALA A 618 -11.48 -4.66 15.93
C ALA A 618 -11.92 -5.32 17.26
N SER A 619 -12.64 -4.60 18.13
CA SER A 619 -13.04 -5.11 19.45
C SER A 619 -14.56 -5.03 19.71
N ALA A 620 -15.34 -4.46 18.79
CA ALA A 620 -16.80 -4.43 18.87
C ALA A 620 -17.48 -5.77 18.55
N ASP A 621 -16.74 -6.81 18.13
CA ASP A 621 -17.28 -8.18 17.99
C ASP A 621 -17.04 -9.05 19.24
N ILE A 622 -16.30 -8.55 20.24
CA ILE A 622 -16.02 -9.31 21.47
C ILE A 622 -17.02 -8.98 22.59
N LEU A 623 -17.85 -7.94 22.46
CA LEU A 623 -18.85 -7.57 23.48
C LEU A 623 -20.27 -8.04 23.16
N ASN A 624 -20.42 -9.22 22.57
CA ASN A 624 -21.67 -9.99 22.64
C ASN A 624 -21.44 -11.42 23.18
N THR A 625 -20.31 -11.67 23.83
CA THR A 625 -19.90 -13.01 24.23
C THR A 625 -20.49 -13.37 25.58
N ARG A 626 -21.38 -14.37 25.59
CA ARG A 626 -22.02 -14.97 26.77
C ARG A 626 -20.95 -15.36 27.80
N GLN A 627 -21.10 -14.98 29.08
CA GLN A 627 -20.23 -15.55 30.13
C GLN A 627 -20.54 -17.03 30.33
N ALA A 628 -19.50 -17.87 30.46
CA ALA A 628 -19.66 -19.31 30.64
C ALA A 628 -20.56 -19.62 31.85
N THR A 629 -21.61 -20.43 31.64
CA THR A 629 -22.50 -20.91 32.71
C THR A 629 -22.23 -22.35 33.13
N PHE A 630 -21.25 -22.99 32.50
CA PHE A 630 -20.79 -24.35 32.79
C PHE A 630 -19.47 -24.31 33.58
N THR A 631 -19.13 -25.42 34.25
CA THR A 631 -17.91 -25.53 35.07
C THR A 631 -16.96 -26.64 34.61
N ASP A 632 -17.34 -27.46 33.61
CA ASP A 632 -16.55 -28.57 33.08
C ASP A 632 -16.79 -28.78 31.58
N PHE A 633 -15.72 -28.90 30.78
CA PHE A 633 -15.84 -29.19 29.35
C PHE A 633 -16.29 -30.62 29.01
N ALA A 634 -16.17 -31.58 29.93
CA ALA A 634 -16.75 -32.91 29.76
C ALA A 634 -18.29 -32.86 29.74
N ASP A 635 -18.90 -31.96 30.51
CA ASP A 635 -20.35 -31.75 30.50
C ASP A 635 -20.81 -30.96 29.27
N VAL A 636 -19.97 -30.04 28.79
CA VAL A 636 -20.18 -29.34 27.52
C VAL A 636 -20.16 -30.33 26.36
N ALA A 637 -19.19 -31.27 26.33
CA ALA A 637 -19.09 -32.31 25.31
C ALA A 637 -20.36 -33.16 25.21
N LYS A 638 -21.00 -33.49 26.34
CA LYS A 638 -22.29 -34.22 26.35
C LYS A 638 -23.48 -33.38 25.87
N ASN A 639 -23.37 -32.05 25.90
CA ASN A 639 -24.47 -31.11 25.67
C ASN A 639 -24.10 -30.01 24.65
N MET A 640 -23.36 -30.36 23.60
CA MET A 640 -22.77 -29.43 22.64
C MET A 640 -23.78 -28.42 22.06
N VAL A 641 -24.98 -28.88 21.71
CA VAL A 641 -26.04 -28.02 21.13
C VAL A 641 -26.49 -26.94 22.12
N LYS A 642 -26.69 -27.30 23.40
CA LYS A 642 -27.13 -26.38 24.46
C LYS A 642 -26.10 -25.26 24.70
N TYR A 643 -24.82 -25.61 24.68
CA TYR A 643 -23.73 -24.69 24.92
C TYR A 643 -23.11 -24.15 23.63
N SER A 644 -23.77 -24.27 22.49
CA SER A 644 -23.27 -23.76 21.22
C SER A 644 -23.02 -22.24 21.25
N GLY A 645 -21.94 -21.83 20.60
CA GLY A 645 -21.50 -20.44 20.52
C GLY A 645 -20.22 -20.15 21.30
N THR A 646 -19.85 -18.87 21.33
CA THR A 646 -18.62 -18.38 21.97
C THR A 646 -18.91 -17.87 23.39
N TRP A 647 -18.15 -18.39 24.35
CA TRP A 647 -18.26 -18.07 25.77
C TRP A 647 -17.00 -17.42 26.30
N VAL A 648 -17.14 -16.47 27.23
CA VAL A 648 -16.01 -15.85 27.94
C VAL A 648 -15.80 -16.52 29.29
N ILE A 649 -14.56 -16.94 29.52
CA ILE A 649 -14.05 -17.44 30.80
C ILE A 649 -13.05 -16.42 31.32
N SER A 650 -13.43 -15.63 32.32
CA SER A 650 -12.59 -14.58 32.89
C SER A 650 -11.75 -15.10 34.06
N THR A 651 -12.36 -15.31 35.22
CA THR A 651 -11.68 -15.74 36.46
C THR A 651 -12.17 -17.09 36.97
N GLN A 652 -13.11 -17.71 36.26
CA GLN A 652 -13.67 -19.00 36.63
C GLN A 652 -12.79 -20.14 36.11
N SER A 653 -12.38 -21.04 37.01
CA SER A 653 -11.71 -22.28 36.62
C SER A 653 -12.72 -23.27 36.04
N ILE A 654 -12.47 -23.74 34.82
CA ILE A 654 -13.29 -24.75 34.14
C ILE A 654 -12.51 -26.07 34.10
N ALA A 655 -13.09 -27.14 34.64
CA ALA A 655 -12.47 -28.46 34.64
C ALA A 655 -12.31 -29.00 33.21
N ASN A 656 -11.30 -29.85 33.00
CA ASN A 656 -10.89 -30.38 31.69
C ASN A 656 -10.52 -29.31 30.64
N SER A 657 -10.10 -28.12 31.09
CA SER A 657 -9.50 -27.08 30.26
C SER A 657 -7.96 -27.06 30.38
N PRO A 658 -7.21 -26.86 29.28
CA PRO A 658 -5.78 -26.60 29.32
C PRO A 658 -5.45 -25.15 29.75
N LEU A 659 -6.46 -24.28 29.90
CA LEU A 659 -6.32 -22.87 30.27
C LEU A 659 -7.07 -22.59 31.58
N GLN A 660 -6.45 -21.83 32.50
CA GLN A 660 -7.07 -21.53 33.80
C GLN A 660 -8.01 -20.33 33.77
N ASN A 661 -7.58 -19.17 33.25
CA ASN A 661 -8.34 -17.91 33.31
C ASN A 661 -8.10 -17.10 32.04
N TYR A 662 -9.02 -16.17 31.73
CA TYR A 662 -8.95 -15.18 30.67
C TYR A 662 -8.81 -15.75 29.25
N TYR A 663 -9.83 -16.48 28.80
CA TYR A 663 -9.95 -17.00 27.44
C TYR A 663 -11.41 -17.07 26.96
N THR A 664 -11.63 -17.13 25.66
CA THR A 664 -12.90 -17.54 25.07
C THR A 664 -12.93 -19.02 24.76
N ALA A 665 -14.08 -19.67 24.93
CA ALA A 665 -14.37 -21.02 24.46
C ALA A 665 -15.47 -20.98 23.40
N THR A 666 -15.15 -21.33 22.16
CA THR A 666 -16.11 -21.47 21.07
C THR A 666 -16.50 -22.93 20.92
N ILE A 667 -17.79 -23.22 21.09
CA ILE A 667 -18.34 -24.57 21.05
C ILE A 667 -19.17 -24.70 19.76
N THR A 668 -18.73 -25.60 18.89
CA THR A 668 -19.34 -25.82 17.58
C THR A 668 -19.84 -27.26 17.48
N PRO A 669 -21.16 -27.49 17.58
CA PRO A 669 -21.77 -28.79 17.27
C PRO A 669 -21.57 -29.14 15.79
N GLY A 670 -21.44 -30.42 15.50
CA GLY A 670 -21.39 -30.96 14.14
C GLY A 670 -22.74 -30.87 13.43
N PHE A 671 -22.71 -30.91 12.11
CA PHE A 671 -23.85 -30.68 11.21
C PHE A 671 -25.04 -31.65 11.41
N SER A 672 -24.88 -32.76 12.13
CA SER A 672 -25.91 -33.77 12.37
C SER A 672 -26.80 -33.51 13.59
N GLY A 673 -26.63 -32.40 14.31
CA GLY A 673 -27.46 -32.06 15.48
C GLY A 673 -27.26 -32.97 16.71
N GLY A 674 -26.26 -33.85 16.69
CA GLY A 674 -25.87 -34.75 17.77
C GLY A 674 -24.73 -34.20 18.65
N ALA A 675 -24.30 -35.00 19.63
CA ALA A 675 -23.23 -34.68 20.60
C ALA A 675 -21.80 -34.66 20.01
N ASP A 676 -21.67 -34.52 18.69
CA ASP A 676 -20.40 -34.45 17.97
C ASP A 676 -20.04 -33.00 17.66
N GLY A 677 -18.76 -32.67 17.54
CA GLY A 677 -18.32 -31.32 17.17
C GLY A 677 -16.89 -31.00 17.61
N TYR A 678 -16.60 -29.73 17.82
CA TYR A 678 -15.32 -29.31 18.40
C TYR A 678 -15.47 -28.12 19.34
N ILE A 679 -14.53 -28.01 20.27
CA ILE A 679 -14.41 -26.90 21.21
C ILE A 679 -13.06 -26.25 20.98
N GLU A 680 -13.05 -24.93 20.89
CA GLU A 680 -11.90 -24.10 20.58
C GLU A 680 -11.67 -23.06 21.67
N LEU A 681 -10.47 -22.99 22.24
CA LEU A 681 -10.11 -22.04 23.29
C LEU A 681 -9.09 -21.03 22.79
N VAL A 682 -9.35 -19.75 23.05
CA VAL A 682 -8.49 -18.63 22.64
C VAL A 682 -8.21 -17.74 23.85
N PRO A 683 -6.96 -17.63 24.34
CA PRO A 683 -6.62 -16.75 25.46
C PRO A 683 -6.71 -15.26 25.08
N PHE A 684 -6.99 -14.39 26.06
CA PHE A 684 -7.12 -12.94 25.86
C PHE A 684 -5.78 -12.17 25.76
N ALA A 685 -4.64 -12.81 26.04
CA ALA A 685 -3.34 -12.14 26.02
C ALA A 685 -2.81 -11.96 24.58
N GLY A 686 -2.35 -10.74 24.26
CA GLY A 686 -1.96 -10.35 22.90
C GLY A 686 -0.77 -11.13 22.32
N GLY A 687 -0.80 -11.31 20.99
CA GLY A 687 0.33 -11.58 20.11
C GLY A 687 0.99 -12.96 20.14
N SER A 688 0.95 -13.69 21.27
CA SER A 688 1.68 -14.97 21.40
C SER A 688 0.89 -16.07 22.14
N ALA A 689 -0.39 -15.85 22.44
CA ALA A 689 -1.17 -16.75 23.27
C ALA A 689 -1.77 -17.90 22.45
N LYS A 690 -1.26 -19.11 22.73
CA LYS A 690 -1.55 -20.32 21.95
C LYS A 690 -3.01 -20.74 22.05
N LYS A 691 -3.64 -20.95 20.90
CA LYS A 691 -5.03 -21.40 20.75
C LYS A 691 -5.11 -22.93 20.88
N TYR A 692 -6.16 -23.46 21.51
CA TYR A 692 -6.35 -24.90 21.72
C TYR A 692 -7.64 -25.39 21.06
N ILE A 693 -7.66 -26.62 20.55
CA ILE A 693 -8.84 -27.26 19.97
C ILE A 693 -8.96 -28.72 20.43
N ALA A 694 -10.16 -29.16 20.76
CA ALA A 694 -10.47 -30.56 21.04
C ALA A 694 -11.73 -30.97 20.28
N THR A 695 -11.70 -32.16 19.67
CA THR A 695 -12.89 -32.75 19.05
C THR A 695 -13.77 -33.44 20.09
N VAL A 696 -15.07 -33.45 19.85
CA VAL A 696 -16.06 -34.19 20.64
C VAL A 696 -16.71 -35.23 19.74
N GLY A 697 -16.66 -36.49 20.18
CA GLY A 697 -17.31 -37.62 19.49
C GLY A 697 -18.17 -38.40 20.47
N SER A 698 -19.44 -38.59 20.13
CA SER A 698 -20.48 -39.27 20.93
C SER A 698 -20.53 -38.75 22.38
N GLY A 699 -20.40 -37.44 22.58
CA GLY A 699 -20.43 -36.81 23.90
C GLY A 699 -19.15 -36.94 24.73
N THR A 700 -18.06 -37.44 24.14
CA THR A 700 -16.76 -37.59 24.82
C THR A 700 -15.75 -36.57 24.28
N LEU A 701 -15.10 -35.84 25.18
CA LEU A 701 -14.04 -34.87 24.86
C LEU A 701 -12.72 -35.59 24.59
N SER A 702 -12.11 -35.31 23.43
CA SER A 702 -10.75 -35.79 23.10
C SER A 702 -9.66 -34.90 23.73
N ALA A 703 -8.40 -35.35 23.67
CA ALA A 703 -7.28 -34.56 24.16
C ALA A 703 -7.11 -33.24 23.39
N TRP A 704 -6.78 -32.16 24.09
CA TRP A 704 -6.56 -30.84 23.53
C TRP A 704 -5.31 -30.78 22.64
N LYS A 705 -5.45 -30.15 21.46
CA LYS A 705 -4.37 -29.89 20.49
C LYS A 705 -4.14 -28.40 20.34
N LEU A 706 -2.89 -28.00 20.07
CA LEU A 706 -2.48 -26.60 19.91
C LEU A 706 -2.65 -26.12 18.45
N PHE A 707 -3.07 -24.88 18.24
CA PHE A 707 -3.11 -24.19 16.93
C PHE A 707 -1.86 -23.30 16.80
N ALA A 708 -1.07 -23.49 15.75
CA ALA A 708 0.19 -22.76 15.49
C ALA A 708 -0.05 -21.39 14.83
N PHE A 709 0.72 -20.35 15.18
CA PHE A 709 0.70 -19.01 14.57
C PHE A 709 1.75 -18.87 13.44
N ASP A 710 1.75 -17.71 12.76
CA ASP A 710 2.54 -17.36 11.57
C ASP A 710 4.07 -17.52 11.71
N ASP A 711 4.59 -17.48 12.93
CA ASP A 711 5.98 -17.80 13.24
C ASP A 711 6.36 -19.28 12.99
N GLU A 712 5.37 -20.12 12.71
CA GLU A 712 5.51 -21.54 12.42
C GLU A 712 5.22 -21.93 10.95
N VAL A 713 4.80 -21.01 10.06
CA VAL A 713 4.45 -21.31 8.64
C VAL A 713 5.10 -20.30 7.66
N VAL A 714 5.49 -20.74 6.47
CA VAL A 714 6.11 -19.90 5.41
C VAL A 714 5.04 -19.50 4.38
N HIS A 715 4.87 -18.20 4.06
CA HIS A 715 3.91 -17.78 3.02
C HIS A 715 4.49 -17.91 1.60
N LYS A 716 3.58 -17.97 0.62
CA LYS A 716 3.91 -18.19 -0.80
C LYS A 716 4.51 -16.96 -1.52
N ALA A 717 4.53 -15.77 -0.90
CA ALA A 717 5.12 -14.56 -1.46
C ALA A 717 5.43 -13.53 -0.35
N GLY A 718 6.56 -12.81 -0.47
CA GLY A 718 7.01 -11.79 0.51
C GLY A 718 8.44 -12.02 1.00
N ILE A 719 9.02 -11.04 1.70
CA ILE A 719 10.29 -11.20 2.43
C ILE A 719 9.93 -11.60 3.87
N GLU A 720 10.35 -12.79 4.30
CA GLU A 720 10.02 -13.35 5.62
C GLU A 720 11.29 -13.59 6.44
N THR A 721 11.26 -13.23 7.72
CA THR A 721 12.32 -13.59 8.68
C THR A 721 11.84 -14.80 9.46
N ILE A 722 12.36 -15.97 9.10
CA ILE A 722 11.95 -17.24 9.69
C ILE A 722 12.93 -17.62 10.81
N ILE A 723 12.42 -17.84 12.02
CA ILE A 723 13.23 -18.18 13.21
C ILE A 723 13.05 -19.68 13.53
N GLY A 724 14.15 -20.38 13.83
CA GLY A 724 14.17 -21.81 14.21
C GLY A 724 14.45 -22.79 13.06
N ASP A 725 14.56 -24.08 13.37
CA ASP A 725 14.80 -25.15 12.39
C ASP A 725 13.56 -25.36 11.51
N LYS A 726 13.74 -25.39 10.18
CA LYS A 726 12.64 -25.59 9.21
C LYS A 726 12.93 -26.74 8.26
N THR A 727 11.90 -27.54 7.99
CA THR A 727 11.96 -28.70 7.11
C THR A 727 11.17 -28.41 5.84
N PHE A 728 11.85 -28.32 4.70
CA PHE A 728 11.21 -28.17 3.39
C PHE A 728 11.03 -29.53 2.73
N THR A 729 9.83 -29.84 2.24
CA THR A 729 9.55 -31.06 1.46
C THR A 729 9.38 -30.71 -0.01
N GLY A 730 10.09 -31.41 -0.91
CA GLY A 730 10.08 -31.14 -2.36
C GLY A 730 11.34 -30.44 -2.89
N THR A 731 11.30 -29.97 -4.14
CA THR A 731 12.43 -29.27 -4.78
C THR A 731 12.40 -27.79 -4.40
N VAL A 732 13.44 -27.31 -3.70
CA VAL A 732 13.59 -25.91 -3.30
C VAL A 732 14.58 -25.22 -4.25
N THR A 733 14.14 -24.15 -4.93
CA THR A 733 15.00 -23.34 -5.82
C THR A 733 15.22 -21.97 -5.17
N LEU A 734 16.48 -21.59 -4.96
CA LEU A 734 16.87 -20.35 -4.29
C LEU A 734 17.72 -19.51 -5.24
N THR A 735 17.45 -18.21 -5.36
CA THR A 735 18.27 -17.27 -6.15
C THR A 735 19.49 -16.76 -5.37
N ASN A 736 19.51 -16.90 -4.04
CA ASN A 736 20.59 -16.44 -3.16
C ASN A 736 20.99 -17.53 -2.13
N PRO A 737 22.25 -17.55 -1.64
CA PRO A 737 22.69 -18.50 -0.60
C PRO A 737 21.97 -18.29 0.73
N ILE A 738 21.61 -19.38 1.43
CA ILE A 738 21.10 -19.32 2.80
C ILE A 738 22.26 -19.01 3.75
N ASN A 739 22.14 -17.94 4.53
CA ASN A 739 23.13 -17.58 5.55
C ASN A 739 22.71 -18.17 6.91
N GLY A 740 23.10 -19.42 7.18
CA GLY A 740 22.74 -20.16 8.40
C GLY A 740 22.99 -21.67 8.27
N ALA A 741 23.11 -22.39 9.39
CA ALA A 741 23.33 -23.84 9.39
C ALA A 741 22.07 -24.60 8.94
N LEU A 742 22.18 -25.38 7.86
CA LEU A 742 21.14 -26.34 7.46
C LEU A 742 21.18 -27.53 8.43
N SER A 743 20.03 -28.00 8.93
CA SER A 743 19.96 -29.30 9.62
C SER A 743 20.26 -30.40 8.60
N THR A 744 21.51 -30.84 8.58
CA THR A 744 22.01 -31.81 7.61
C THR A 744 22.07 -33.20 8.21
N ARG A 745 21.70 -34.22 7.43
CA ARG A 745 21.73 -35.65 7.81
C ARG A 745 23.13 -36.02 8.31
N SER A 746 23.32 -36.15 9.62
CA SER A 746 24.56 -36.68 10.21
C SER A 746 24.72 -38.16 9.84
N PRO A 747 25.93 -38.63 9.49
CA PRO A 747 26.18 -40.00 9.06
C PRO A 747 25.74 -41.02 10.13
N ALA A 748 24.94 -42.01 9.70
CA ALA A 748 24.58 -43.17 10.51
C ALA A 748 25.55 -44.36 10.32
N PHE A 749 26.75 -44.09 9.80
CA PHE A 749 27.79 -45.05 9.50
C PHE A 749 29.14 -44.47 9.92
N THR A 750 30.11 -45.34 10.19
CA THR A 750 31.46 -44.95 10.62
C THR A 750 32.55 -45.37 9.63
N ASP A 751 32.21 -46.06 8.54
CA ASP A 751 33.13 -46.56 7.51
C ASP A 751 32.47 -46.56 6.12
N PHE A 752 33.14 -46.02 5.09
CA PHE A 752 32.65 -46.07 3.71
C PHE A 752 32.70 -47.47 3.07
N ALA A 753 33.46 -48.41 3.62
CA ALA A 753 33.40 -49.81 3.19
C ALA A 753 32.05 -50.47 3.56
N ASP A 754 31.45 -50.09 4.68
CA ASP A 754 30.11 -50.58 5.08
C ASP A 754 29.00 -49.90 4.29
N VAL A 755 29.21 -48.63 3.92
CA VAL A 755 28.36 -47.90 2.98
C VAL A 755 28.35 -48.58 1.62
N ALA A 756 29.53 -48.97 1.11
CA ALA A 756 29.67 -49.67 -0.15
C ALA A 756 28.86 -50.98 -0.20
N LYS A 757 28.83 -51.76 0.89
CA LYS A 757 27.99 -52.97 1.00
C LYS A 757 26.49 -52.70 1.07
N ASN A 758 26.09 -51.48 1.44
CA ASN A 758 24.70 -51.12 1.74
C ASN A 758 24.29 -49.80 1.05
N MET A 759 24.66 -49.62 -0.21
CA MET A 759 24.49 -48.37 -0.96
C MET A 759 23.05 -47.83 -0.91
N VAL A 760 22.05 -48.71 -1.06
CA VAL A 760 20.63 -48.32 -1.02
C VAL A 760 20.22 -47.78 0.36
N LYS A 761 20.62 -48.47 1.45
CA LYS A 761 20.32 -48.08 2.84
C LYS A 761 20.90 -46.70 3.16
N TYR A 762 22.11 -46.43 2.70
CA TYR A 762 22.82 -45.19 2.99
C TYR A 762 22.71 -44.13 1.87
N SER A 763 21.82 -44.33 0.91
CA SER A 763 21.66 -43.42 -0.23
C SER A 763 21.30 -41.99 0.19
N GLY A 764 21.79 -41.03 -0.59
CA GLY A 764 21.58 -39.59 -0.37
C GLY A 764 22.82 -38.86 0.13
N SER A 765 22.62 -37.60 0.52
CA SER A 765 23.68 -36.69 0.96
C SER A 765 23.77 -36.65 2.48
N TRP A 766 24.99 -36.74 3.01
CA TRP A 766 25.32 -36.72 4.43
C TRP A 766 26.34 -35.62 4.73
N VAL A 767 26.31 -35.08 5.94
CA VAL A 767 27.29 -34.10 6.41
C VAL A 767 28.09 -34.67 7.55
N ILE A 768 29.39 -34.79 7.32
CA ILE A 768 30.37 -35.27 8.28
C ILE A 768 30.97 -34.04 8.96
N GLY A 769 30.61 -33.83 10.22
CA GLY A 769 31.16 -32.78 11.08
C GLY A 769 32.54 -33.17 11.62
N THR A 770 32.70 -33.34 12.92
CA THR A 770 33.97 -33.76 13.55
C THR A 770 34.16 -35.27 13.66
N GLN A 771 33.22 -36.06 13.13
CA GLN A 771 33.28 -37.52 13.22
C GLN A 771 34.28 -38.08 12.19
N SER A 772 35.20 -38.91 12.65
CA SER A 772 36.11 -39.63 11.76
C SER A 772 35.40 -40.82 11.11
N ILE A 773 35.31 -40.82 9.78
CA ILE A 773 34.77 -41.94 8.99
C ILE A 773 35.94 -42.69 8.36
N ALA A 774 36.05 -43.99 8.64
CA ALA A 774 37.08 -44.84 8.06
C ALA A 774 36.91 -44.96 6.53
N ASN A 775 38.03 -45.21 5.83
CA ASN A 775 38.10 -45.26 4.36
C ASN A 775 37.67 -43.95 3.65
N SER A 776 37.81 -42.80 4.33
CA SER A 776 37.65 -41.46 3.74
C SER A 776 39.02 -40.79 3.49
N PRO A 777 39.21 -40.09 2.35
CA PRO A 777 40.37 -39.25 2.07
C PRO A 777 40.28 -37.87 2.76
N LEU A 778 39.15 -37.56 3.40
CA LEU A 778 38.89 -36.28 4.07
C LEU A 778 38.68 -36.48 5.57
N GLN A 779 39.23 -35.57 6.37
CA GLN A 779 39.00 -35.51 7.81
C GLN A 779 38.21 -34.26 8.17
N ASN A 780 37.08 -34.46 8.86
CA ASN A 780 36.18 -33.44 9.39
C ASN A 780 35.59 -32.47 8.34
N TYR A 781 34.37 -32.02 8.58
CA TYR A 781 33.68 -30.95 7.84
C TYR A 781 33.66 -31.16 6.31
N TYR A 782 33.05 -32.26 5.86
CA TYR A 782 32.78 -32.54 4.45
C TYR A 782 31.42 -33.18 4.25
N THR A 783 30.92 -33.14 3.02
CA THR A 783 29.71 -33.84 2.60
C THR A 783 30.05 -35.14 1.92
N ALA A 784 29.18 -36.15 2.07
CA ALA A 784 29.26 -37.41 1.34
C ALA A 784 27.94 -37.67 0.62
N LYS A 785 27.97 -37.77 -0.72
CA LYS A 785 26.83 -38.10 -1.56
C LYS A 785 26.96 -39.55 -2.03
N ILE A 786 26.04 -40.39 -1.60
CA ILE A 786 26.02 -41.83 -1.92
C ILE A 786 24.92 -42.06 -2.94
N THR A 787 25.30 -42.52 -4.14
CA THR A 787 24.39 -42.76 -5.26
C THR A 787 24.43 -44.24 -5.62
N PRO A 788 23.39 -45.02 -5.28
CA PRO A 788 23.26 -46.40 -5.74
C PRO A 788 23.09 -46.44 -7.27
N GLY A 789 23.60 -47.50 -7.90
CA GLY A 789 23.36 -47.79 -9.31
C GLY A 789 21.91 -48.20 -9.59
N PHE A 790 21.49 -48.03 -10.85
CA PHE A 790 20.12 -48.27 -11.31
C PHE A 790 19.57 -49.69 -11.08
N SER A 791 20.42 -50.67 -10.77
CA SER A 791 20.03 -52.05 -10.49
C SER A 791 19.47 -52.28 -9.07
N GLY A 792 19.43 -51.26 -8.20
CA GLY A 792 18.94 -51.40 -6.83
C GLY A 792 19.82 -52.28 -5.93
N GLY A 793 21.04 -52.58 -6.36
CA GLY A 793 22.01 -53.45 -5.68
C GLY A 793 23.14 -52.69 -4.94
N MET A 794 24.24 -53.41 -4.69
CA MET A 794 25.44 -52.91 -3.99
C MET A 794 26.40 -52.09 -4.88
N ASP A 795 25.97 -51.70 -6.09
CA ASP A 795 26.78 -50.91 -7.03
C ASP A 795 26.45 -49.43 -6.91
N GLY A 796 27.36 -48.54 -7.30
CA GLY A 796 27.11 -47.10 -7.36
C GLY A 796 28.38 -46.25 -7.28
N TYR A 797 28.27 -45.02 -6.79
CA TYR A 797 29.42 -44.18 -6.50
C TYR A 797 29.19 -43.29 -5.27
N ILE A 798 30.29 -42.91 -4.64
CA ILE A 798 30.34 -42.03 -3.47
C ILE A 798 31.17 -40.79 -3.85
N GLU A 799 30.60 -39.60 -3.71
CA GLU A 799 31.28 -38.32 -3.92
C GLU A 799 31.46 -37.62 -2.57
N LEU A 800 32.66 -37.12 -2.29
CA LEU A 800 32.94 -36.31 -1.11
C LEU A 800 33.33 -34.89 -1.51
N ALA A 801 32.75 -33.90 -0.84
CA ALA A 801 33.07 -32.49 -1.04
C ALA A 801 33.29 -31.78 0.30
N PRO A 802 34.47 -31.19 0.56
CA PRO A 802 34.72 -30.40 1.77
C PRO A 802 33.74 -29.23 1.91
N LEU A 803 33.39 -28.86 3.14
CA LEU A 803 32.43 -27.77 3.45
C LEU A 803 33.07 -26.37 3.52
N ALA A 804 34.38 -26.25 3.34
CA ALA A 804 35.10 -24.97 3.35
C ALA A 804 35.20 -24.36 1.92
N ASN A 805 35.02 -23.03 1.84
CA ASN A 805 35.06 -22.12 0.66
C ASN A 805 35.60 -22.70 -0.67
N ASN A 806 34.74 -22.66 -1.71
CA ASN A 806 34.87 -22.70 -3.19
C ASN A 806 36.16 -23.12 -3.94
N SER A 807 37.21 -23.61 -3.29
CA SER A 807 38.48 -24.00 -3.91
C SER A 807 39.01 -25.34 -3.37
N VAL A 808 38.19 -26.11 -2.64
CA VAL A 808 38.64 -27.38 -2.04
C VAL A 808 38.17 -28.57 -2.86
N LYS A 809 39.14 -29.44 -3.18
CA LYS A 809 39.05 -30.54 -4.14
C LYS A 809 38.00 -31.60 -3.74
N LYS A 810 37.12 -31.95 -4.66
CA LYS A 810 36.15 -33.05 -4.50
C LYS A 810 36.80 -34.40 -4.79
N TYR A 811 36.36 -35.45 -4.09
CA TYR A 811 36.81 -36.83 -4.27
C TYR A 811 35.65 -37.71 -4.72
N ILE A 812 35.90 -38.68 -5.61
CA ILE A 812 34.91 -39.66 -6.04
C ILE A 812 35.50 -41.08 -6.01
N ALA A 813 34.71 -42.04 -5.55
CA ALA A 813 35.01 -43.47 -5.63
C ALA A 813 33.80 -44.23 -6.17
N THR A 814 34.05 -45.21 -7.03
CA THR A 814 33.00 -46.13 -7.52
C THR A 814 32.86 -47.32 -6.57
N VAL A 815 31.65 -47.85 -6.47
CA VAL A 815 31.35 -49.07 -5.73
C VAL A 815 30.88 -50.13 -6.70
N GLY A 816 31.57 -51.27 -6.71
CA GLY A 816 31.20 -52.45 -7.49
C GLY A 816 31.06 -53.67 -6.59
N SER A 817 29.91 -54.33 -6.65
CA SER A 817 29.54 -55.53 -5.88
C SER A 817 29.81 -55.39 -4.38
N GLY A 818 29.54 -54.21 -3.81
CA GLY A 818 29.76 -53.96 -2.37
C GLY A 818 31.18 -53.55 -1.98
N THR A 819 32.08 -53.38 -2.95
CA THR A 819 33.49 -53.02 -2.71
C THR A 819 33.79 -51.59 -3.18
N LEU A 820 34.41 -50.79 -2.32
CA LEU A 820 34.80 -49.40 -2.61
C LEU A 820 36.12 -49.36 -3.39
N SER A 821 36.16 -48.63 -4.51
CA SER A 821 37.40 -48.38 -5.26
C SER A 821 38.26 -47.30 -4.60
N ALA A 822 39.51 -47.14 -5.05
CA ALA A 822 40.35 -46.01 -4.64
C ALA A 822 39.71 -44.65 -5.00
N TRP A 823 39.93 -43.64 -4.15
CA TRP A 823 39.43 -42.28 -4.32
C TRP A 823 40.17 -41.52 -5.43
N LYS A 824 39.43 -40.79 -6.27
CA LYS A 824 39.97 -39.94 -7.35
C LYS A 824 39.56 -38.48 -7.15
N LEU A 825 40.43 -37.54 -7.53
CA LEU A 825 40.23 -36.08 -7.39
C LEU A 825 39.51 -35.47 -8.61
N PHE A 826 38.64 -34.48 -8.40
CA PHE A 826 38.00 -33.65 -9.44
C PHE A 826 38.88 -32.42 -9.76
N ALA A 827 39.21 -32.13 -11.03
CA ALA A 827 39.99 -30.96 -11.45
C ALA A 827 39.07 -29.78 -11.88
N PHE A 828 39.47 -28.53 -11.59
CA PHE A 828 38.74 -27.30 -11.92
C PHE A 828 39.32 -26.57 -13.17
N ASP A 829 38.53 -25.66 -13.74
CA ASP A 829 38.78 -24.93 -15.02
C ASP A 829 40.05 -24.06 -14.99
N ASP A 830 40.38 -23.50 -13.83
CA ASP A 830 41.51 -22.61 -13.60
C ASP A 830 42.89 -23.30 -13.58
N GLU A 831 42.91 -24.64 -13.63
CA GLU A 831 44.13 -25.45 -13.67
C GLU A 831 44.38 -26.09 -15.06
N VAL A 832 43.55 -25.79 -16.08
CA VAL A 832 43.64 -26.38 -17.43
C VAL A 832 43.80 -25.29 -18.50
N VAL A 833 44.67 -25.51 -19.49
CA VAL A 833 44.83 -24.63 -20.65
C VAL A 833 43.82 -25.01 -21.73
N HIS A 834 43.02 -24.05 -22.19
CA HIS A 834 41.96 -24.24 -23.16
C HIS A 834 42.42 -24.06 -24.61
N LYS A 835 41.64 -24.62 -25.55
CA LYS A 835 41.92 -24.52 -27.00
C LYS A 835 41.49 -23.18 -27.61
N ALA A 836 40.74 -22.36 -26.87
CA ALA A 836 40.21 -21.08 -27.31
C ALA A 836 40.01 -20.16 -26.11
N GLY A 837 40.08 -18.84 -26.33
CA GLY A 837 40.01 -17.84 -25.27
C GLY A 837 41.38 -17.27 -24.90
N THR A 838 41.37 -16.13 -24.22
CA THR A 838 42.59 -15.47 -23.73
C THR A 838 42.92 -16.00 -22.34
N GLU A 839 44.09 -16.61 -22.18
CA GLU A 839 44.50 -17.26 -20.93
C GLU A 839 45.89 -16.77 -20.46
N THR A 840 46.09 -16.71 -19.14
CA THR A 840 47.39 -16.43 -18.53
C THR A 840 47.99 -17.73 -18.02
N ILE A 841 49.11 -18.15 -18.60
CA ILE A 841 49.75 -19.44 -18.29
C ILE A 841 51.07 -19.18 -17.54
N ALA A 842 51.15 -19.60 -16.28
CA ALA A 842 52.34 -19.43 -15.44
C ALA A 842 53.21 -20.71 -15.33
N GLY A 843 54.50 -20.52 -15.03
CA GLY A 843 55.50 -21.59 -14.84
C GLY A 843 56.18 -22.03 -16.14
N ASP A 844 57.32 -22.72 -16.02
CA ASP A 844 58.13 -23.14 -17.17
C ASP A 844 57.35 -24.13 -18.06
N LYS A 845 57.12 -23.74 -19.32
CA LYS A 845 56.44 -24.57 -20.32
C LYS A 845 57.44 -25.07 -21.35
N THR A 846 57.71 -26.36 -21.30
CA THR A 846 58.57 -27.04 -22.27
C THR A 846 57.71 -27.67 -23.36
N PHE A 847 57.75 -27.08 -24.56
CA PHE A 847 57.12 -27.68 -25.74
C PHE A 847 58.14 -28.56 -26.45
N THR A 848 57.94 -29.87 -26.44
CA THR A 848 58.86 -30.85 -27.05
C THR A 848 58.63 -31.05 -28.55
N GLY A 849 57.54 -30.49 -29.09
CA GLY A 849 57.20 -30.50 -30.52
C GLY A 849 57.30 -29.11 -31.16
N LYS A 850 57.09 -29.04 -32.48
CA LYS A 850 57.10 -27.77 -33.23
C LYS A 850 55.91 -26.89 -32.81
N VAL A 851 56.21 -25.70 -32.26
CA VAL A 851 55.20 -24.69 -31.92
C VAL A 851 55.05 -23.69 -33.07
N ILE A 852 53.81 -23.40 -33.48
CA ILE A 852 53.50 -22.39 -34.51
C ILE A 852 52.66 -21.30 -33.84
N VAL A 853 53.16 -20.07 -33.84
CA VAL A 853 52.42 -18.89 -33.36
C VAL A 853 52.01 -18.09 -34.60
N ALA A 854 50.70 -17.97 -34.85
CA ALA A 854 50.17 -17.25 -36.01
C ALA A 854 50.00 -15.73 -35.77
N GLY A 855 50.11 -15.28 -34.51
CA GLY A 855 50.06 -13.87 -34.11
C GLY A 855 51.43 -13.33 -33.63
N GLU A 856 51.43 -12.16 -32.98
CA GLU A 856 52.67 -11.53 -32.47
C GLU A 856 53.23 -12.26 -31.23
N LEU A 857 54.54 -12.51 -31.22
CA LEU A 857 55.27 -13.01 -30.05
C LEU A 857 55.94 -11.84 -29.34
N TYR A 858 55.37 -11.41 -28.21
CA TYR A 858 55.85 -10.27 -27.44
C TYR A 858 56.78 -10.70 -26.29
N ASN A 859 58.02 -10.19 -26.27
CA ASN A 859 58.91 -10.31 -25.11
C ASN A 859 59.29 -8.90 -24.60
N PRO A 860 58.83 -8.49 -23.41
CA PRO A 860 59.05 -7.14 -22.89
C PRO A 860 60.52 -6.82 -22.58
N GLU A 861 61.39 -7.82 -22.39
CA GLU A 861 62.80 -7.59 -22.05
C GLU A 861 63.62 -7.04 -23.25
N PHE A 862 63.05 -7.03 -24.46
CA PHE A 862 63.73 -6.64 -25.69
C PHE A 862 62.98 -5.57 -26.50
N THR A 863 62.05 -4.83 -25.89
CA THR A 863 61.31 -3.74 -26.53
C THR A 863 61.85 -2.37 -26.07
N GLY A 864 61.98 -1.40 -26.99
CA GLY A 864 62.49 -0.04 -26.69
C GLY A 864 63.57 0.46 -27.66
N MET A 865 64.15 1.64 -27.36
CA MET A 865 65.24 2.22 -28.12
C MET A 865 66.36 2.74 -27.21
N ALA A 866 67.61 2.55 -27.61
CA ALA A 866 68.78 3.07 -26.89
C ALA A 866 69.82 3.62 -27.87
N THR A 867 70.66 4.56 -27.42
CA THR A 867 71.79 5.05 -28.21
C THR A 867 73.07 5.04 -27.37
N SER A 868 74.21 4.83 -28.02
CA SER A 868 75.53 4.89 -27.39
C SER A 868 76.58 5.25 -28.44
N ASN A 869 77.85 5.29 -28.06
CA ASN A 869 78.94 5.50 -29.00
C ASN A 869 80.22 4.76 -28.58
N VAL A 870 81.11 4.56 -29.53
CA VAL A 870 82.45 3.97 -29.34
C VAL A 870 83.47 4.97 -29.86
N ALA A 871 84.41 5.37 -28.99
CA ALA A 871 85.55 6.19 -29.38
C ALA A 871 86.64 5.32 -30.00
N VAL A 872 87.10 5.69 -31.21
CA VAL A 872 88.05 4.92 -32.01
C VAL A 872 89.15 5.87 -32.50
N GLY A 873 90.33 5.85 -31.87
CA GLY A 873 91.49 6.64 -32.30
C GLY A 873 91.24 8.16 -32.40
N GLY A 874 90.28 8.69 -31.63
CA GLY A 874 89.85 10.10 -31.65
C GLY A 874 88.62 10.39 -32.55
N ALA A 875 88.18 9.43 -33.35
CA ALA A 875 86.88 9.47 -34.05
C ALA A 875 85.78 8.79 -33.20
N THR A 876 84.51 8.95 -33.59
CA THR A 876 83.37 8.39 -32.86
C THR A 876 82.46 7.60 -33.79
N ILE A 877 82.14 6.37 -33.39
CA ILE A 877 81.10 5.54 -34.03
C ILE A 877 79.86 5.61 -33.15
N TYR A 878 78.75 6.10 -33.68
CA TYR A 878 77.47 6.19 -32.98
C TYR A 878 76.66 4.91 -33.18
N LEU A 879 76.05 4.43 -32.11
CA LEU A 879 75.23 3.23 -32.05
C LEU A 879 73.78 3.60 -31.73
N ARG A 880 72.83 3.02 -32.45
CA ARG A 880 71.39 3.15 -32.20
C ARG A 880 70.74 1.78 -32.20
N ARG A 881 70.14 1.39 -31.07
CA ARG A 881 69.41 0.14 -30.90
C ARG A 881 67.90 0.39 -30.95
N ILE A 882 67.18 -0.44 -31.69
CA ILE A 882 65.72 -0.52 -31.72
C ILE A 882 65.34 -1.99 -31.53
N GLY A 883 64.74 -2.31 -30.40
CA GLY A 883 64.47 -3.70 -30.00
C GLY A 883 65.75 -4.54 -29.96
N ARG A 884 65.88 -5.52 -30.85
CA ARG A 884 67.11 -6.34 -30.98
C ARG A 884 68.07 -5.86 -32.08
N PHE A 885 67.69 -4.89 -32.89
CA PHE A 885 68.53 -4.40 -33.98
C PHE A 885 69.39 -3.23 -33.50
N VAL A 886 70.69 -3.30 -33.74
CA VAL A 886 71.68 -2.25 -33.45
C VAL A 886 72.25 -1.76 -34.76
N GLN A 887 72.21 -0.45 -34.99
CA GLN A 887 72.79 0.22 -36.14
C GLN A 887 74.00 1.03 -35.70
N ALA A 888 75.13 0.90 -36.39
CA ALA A 888 76.27 1.78 -36.24
C ALA A 888 76.35 2.77 -37.40
N SER A 889 76.80 3.98 -37.10
CA SER A 889 77.17 4.99 -38.09
C SER A 889 78.29 5.88 -37.57
N SER A 890 79.30 6.18 -38.39
CA SER A 890 80.26 7.26 -38.11
C SER A 890 79.96 8.49 -38.97
N ASN A 891 80.31 9.65 -38.42
CA ASN A 891 80.46 10.90 -39.17
C ASN A 891 81.79 10.90 -39.95
N THR A 892 82.00 11.86 -40.85
CA THR A 892 83.22 11.96 -41.69
C THR A 892 84.46 12.44 -40.93
N THR A 893 84.46 12.48 -39.59
CA THR A 893 85.60 12.97 -38.81
C THR A 893 86.76 12.00 -38.88
N SER A 894 87.92 12.52 -39.26
CA SER A 894 89.16 11.76 -39.33
C SER A 894 89.69 11.41 -37.94
N PRO A 895 90.24 10.20 -37.75
CA PRO A 895 90.86 9.85 -36.49
C PRO A 895 92.11 10.72 -36.26
N SER A 896 92.36 11.09 -34.99
CA SER A 896 93.48 11.94 -34.59
C SER A 896 94.82 11.17 -34.49
N SER A 897 94.75 9.85 -34.64
CA SER A 897 95.87 8.89 -34.74
C SER A 897 95.51 7.77 -35.71
N THR A 898 96.50 7.16 -36.37
CA THR A 898 96.25 6.05 -37.29
C THR A 898 95.77 4.81 -36.52
N ILE A 899 94.65 4.23 -36.95
CA ILE A 899 94.13 2.97 -36.40
C ILE A 899 94.64 1.84 -37.30
N THR A 900 95.50 0.98 -36.77
CA THR A 900 96.09 -0.13 -37.53
C THR A 900 95.08 -1.27 -37.72
N ALA A 901 95.17 -1.99 -38.84
CA ALA A 901 94.43 -3.24 -39.03
C ALA A 901 94.73 -4.22 -37.88
N GLY A 902 93.69 -4.87 -37.35
CA GLY A 902 93.73 -5.72 -36.17
C GLY A 902 93.30 -5.03 -34.86
N SER A 903 93.10 -3.72 -34.85
CA SER A 903 92.68 -2.99 -33.65
C SER A 903 91.23 -3.32 -33.25
N THR A 904 91.00 -3.56 -31.96
CA THR A 904 89.67 -3.80 -31.37
C THR A 904 89.23 -2.67 -30.45
N PHE A 905 87.95 -2.31 -30.49
CA PHE A 905 87.34 -1.34 -29.59
C PHE A 905 86.06 -1.93 -28.97
N PRO A 906 85.89 -1.89 -27.64
CA PRO A 906 84.80 -2.59 -26.97
C PRO A 906 83.43 -1.97 -27.26
N LEU A 907 82.44 -2.84 -27.47
CA LEU A 907 81.03 -2.47 -27.57
C LEU A 907 80.42 -2.32 -26.17
N PRO A 908 79.62 -1.27 -25.93
CA PRO A 908 78.89 -1.12 -24.67
C PRO A 908 77.90 -2.27 -24.44
N TYR A 909 77.70 -2.65 -23.17
CA TYR A 909 76.64 -3.58 -22.78
C TYR A 909 75.28 -3.09 -23.31
N GLY A 910 74.49 -4.00 -23.87
CA GLY A 910 73.25 -3.68 -24.56
C GLY A 910 73.42 -3.40 -26.05
N PHE A 911 74.65 -3.36 -26.59
CA PHE A 911 74.92 -3.16 -28.02
C PHE A 911 75.81 -4.26 -28.62
N ARG A 912 76.17 -5.27 -27.83
CA ARG A 912 77.06 -6.38 -28.23
C ARG A 912 76.41 -7.30 -29.27
N GLY A 913 77.23 -7.82 -30.17
CA GLY A 913 76.79 -8.70 -31.26
C GLY A 913 76.50 -10.13 -30.80
N VAL A 914 75.66 -10.85 -31.55
CA VAL A 914 75.36 -12.27 -31.28
C VAL A 914 76.35 -13.22 -31.97
N VAL A 915 77.05 -12.76 -33.01
CA VAL A 915 77.99 -13.57 -33.81
C VAL A 915 79.14 -12.71 -34.37
N ASP A 916 80.30 -13.33 -34.57
CA ASP A 916 81.48 -12.75 -35.22
C ASP A 916 81.25 -12.54 -36.74
N GLN A 917 81.62 -11.36 -37.26
CA GLN A 917 81.71 -10.98 -38.69
C GLN A 917 80.46 -10.38 -39.34
N LEU A 918 79.83 -9.38 -38.71
CA LEU A 918 78.99 -8.46 -39.49
C LEU A 918 79.81 -7.26 -39.99
N HIS A 919 79.89 -7.10 -41.33
CA HIS A 919 80.70 -6.08 -41.99
C HIS A 919 80.11 -4.66 -41.78
N LEU A 920 80.92 -3.77 -41.22
CA LEU A 920 80.77 -2.32 -41.29
C LEU A 920 81.52 -1.82 -42.53
N SER A 921 80.80 -1.61 -43.64
CA SER A 921 81.41 -1.07 -44.85
C SER A 921 81.71 0.41 -44.66
N GLY A 922 82.95 0.84 -44.99
CA GLY A 922 83.37 2.23 -44.91
C GLY A 922 83.78 2.83 -46.24
N SER A 923 83.62 4.15 -46.37
CA SER A 923 84.24 4.91 -47.47
C SER A 923 85.78 4.95 -47.33
N ASN A 924 86.51 5.21 -48.41
CA ASN A 924 87.98 5.30 -48.42
C ASN A 924 88.72 4.01 -48.01
N GLY A 925 88.11 2.84 -48.21
CA GLY A 925 88.74 1.53 -47.98
C GLY A 925 88.84 1.09 -46.52
N VAL A 926 88.21 1.83 -45.60
CA VAL A 926 88.15 1.45 -44.18
C VAL A 926 87.06 0.41 -43.97
N GLU A 927 87.40 -0.73 -43.39
CA GLU A 927 86.52 -1.86 -43.15
C GLU A 927 86.68 -2.37 -41.72
N ALA A 928 85.58 -2.70 -41.08
CA ALA A 928 85.56 -3.28 -39.74
C ALA A 928 84.47 -4.36 -39.62
N TYR A 929 84.66 -5.29 -38.68
CA TYR A 929 83.67 -6.29 -38.31
C TYR A 929 83.17 -6.06 -36.89
N ILE A 930 81.90 -6.37 -36.67
CA ILE A 930 81.37 -6.54 -35.32
C ILE A 930 81.68 -7.98 -34.87
N THR A 931 82.37 -8.07 -33.75
CA THR A 931 82.50 -9.28 -32.93
C THR A 931 81.52 -9.18 -31.76
N PRO A 932 81.24 -10.27 -31.01
CA PRO A 932 80.30 -10.22 -29.90
C PRO A 932 80.57 -9.05 -28.96
N ASP A 933 81.82 -8.85 -28.55
CA ASP A 933 82.15 -7.82 -27.57
C ASP A 933 82.85 -6.58 -28.15
N ASN A 934 83.27 -6.56 -29.43
CA ASN A 934 84.10 -5.47 -29.96
C ASN A 934 83.77 -5.09 -31.42
N ILE A 935 84.25 -3.91 -31.82
CA ILE A 935 84.45 -3.50 -33.21
C ILE A 935 85.91 -3.82 -33.57
N TYR A 936 86.12 -4.70 -34.53
CA TYR A 936 87.42 -5.14 -35.01
C TYR A 936 87.73 -4.54 -36.39
N PHE A 937 88.76 -3.72 -36.51
CA PHE A 937 89.15 -3.12 -37.78
C PHE A 937 89.99 -4.09 -38.62
N VAL A 938 89.57 -4.39 -39.85
CA VAL A 938 90.30 -5.28 -40.75
C VAL A 938 91.22 -4.55 -41.72
N THR A 939 90.95 -3.28 -41.98
CA THR A 939 91.85 -2.41 -42.73
C THR A 939 92.31 -1.23 -41.87
N GLN A 940 93.43 -0.62 -42.27
CA GLN A 940 94.00 0.54 -41.57
C GLN A 940 93.18 1.80 -41.87
N TRP A 941 92.92 2.61 -40.84
CA TRP A 941 92.33 3.93 -40.98
C TRP A 941 93.38 5.00 -40.68
N GLU A 942 93.89 5.65 -41.72
CA GLU A 942 94.96 6.65 -41.60
C GLU A 942 94.52 7.92 -40.88
N LYS A 943 95.42 8.47 -40.05
CA LYS A 943 95.24 9.75 -39.38
C LYS A 943 94.90 10.86 -40.38
N GLY A 944 93.87 11.64 -40.09
CA GLY A 944 93.49 12.79 -40.93
C GLY A 944 92.59 12.46 -42.13
N ILE A 945 92.35 11.18 -42.46
CA ILE A 945 91.42 10.78 -43.51
C ILE A 945 90.03 10.48 -42.92
N GLY A 946 88.98 11.16 -43.41
CA GLY A 946 87.61 10.93 -42.97
C GLY A 946 87.01 9.69 -43.64
N ALA A 947 86.29 8.84 -42.90
CA ALA A 947 85.55 7.71 -43.45
C ALA A 947 84.18 7.56 -42.77
N ARG A 948 83.16 7.16 -43.54
CA ARG A 948 81.82 6.84 -43.02
C ARG A 948 81.65 5.34 -42.95
N LEU A 949 81.63 4.80 -41.74
CA LEU A 949 81.34 3.39 -41.45
C LEU A 949 79.87 3.25 -41.09
N SER A 950 79.19 2.24 -41.63
CA SER A 950 77.84 1.89 -41.20
C SER A 950 77.56 0.40 -41.31
N GLY A 951 76.68 -0.10 -40.44
CA GLY A 951 76.16 -1.47 -40.52
C GLY A 951 75.11 -1.74 -39.45
N THR A 952 74.44 -2.89 -39.50
CA THR A 952 73.33 -3.22 -38.60
C THR A 952 73.35 -4.68 -38.17
N TRP A 953 73.44 -4.96 -36.86
CA TRP A 953 73.47 -6.31 -36.30
C TRP A 953 72.34 -6.56 -35.29
N LEU A 954 72.17 -7.82 -34.91
CA LEU A 954 71.30 -8.21 -33.80
C LEU A 954 72.08 -8.27 -32.49
N THR A 955 71.42 -7.94 -31.39
CA THR A 955 71.93 -8.15 -30.03
C THR A 955 71.00 -9.07 -29.23
N ILE A 956 71.59 -9.83 -28.31
CA ILE A 956 70.88 -10.61 -27.29
C ILE A 956 70.98 -10.00 -25.90
N ASP A 957 71.75 -8.93 -25.73
CA ASP A 957 71.83 -8.25 -24.45
C ASP A 957 70.46 -7.66 -24.09
N LYS A 958 70.18 -7.60 -22.78
CA LYS A 958 69.05 -6.81 -22.28
C LYS A 958 69.20 -5.34 -22.68
N MET A 959 68.10 -4.58 -22.69
CA MET A 959 68.16 -3.15 -22.96
C MET A 959 69.09 -2.46 -21.93
N PRO A 960 70.02 -1.59 -22.36
CA PRO A 960 70.85 -0.86 -21.42
C PRO A 960 69.98 0.02 -20.50
N ASN A 961 70.19 -0.07 -19.18
CA ASN A 961 69.44 0.60 -18.10
C ASN A 961 68.01 0.07 -17.82
N GLN A 962 67.72 -1.20 -18.12
CA GLN A 962 66.55 -1.94 -17.59
C GLN A 962 66.94 -3.17 -16.79
#